data_AF-A0A935JGQ9-F1
#
_entry.id   AF-A0A935JGQ9-F1
#
_cell.length_a   1.000
_cell.length_b   1.000
_cell.length_c   1.000
_cell.angle_alpha   90.00
_cell.angle_beta   90.00
_cell.angle_gamma   90.00
#
_symmetry.space_group_name_H-M   'P 1'
#
loop_
_entity.id
_entity.type
_entity.pdbx_description
1 polymer ?
#
loop_
_entity_poly.entity_id
_entity_poly.type
_entity_poly.pdbx_seq_one_letter_code
_entity_poly.pdbx_strand_id
1 'polypeptide(L)'
;MLKLLLQNITSKHRQEKFIREVKTNGLLIAIKKAYILLRQLQKPLSNQLPNIDTKSYFAQLFQQAFRSESYIPFKISQMPSLSSDIKLIAFYLPQFHPIKENDEWWGKGFTEWTNVTKAVPQFLGHYQPHLPDALGFYDLRLKETQQQQIALAKQYGIYGFCYHHYWFNQKKVLETPLETALNNPDLDFPFCINWANQNWTRRWDGLEQDILLAQQHSAEDDIAFIADAARYMHDPRYIRIEDKPLLILYRPGLLPDARATALRWRKWCRENSIGEIYLALTHAFEHIKPDEIGFDAAIEFAPNTYPVKPITDQIIKVGKMINPLYQGSIYDYNEAASIGQNQITPSYKKFRGLFPGWDNEARIPGRGTTYTNASPLKFHQWLASLITFTKKHFKPSEQFIFINAWNEWAEGAHLEPDRKFGFSFLEACRLAQQLDILMQQKSNFIAQGNCRKVAIIIHAYYPDIFHEIVQRISKSDQYEIKLFITTPHCHIPLIEKQLESSNIDYQIFGVNNRGRDILPFVKLLKEVYEQHFAFIVKVHTKKSKHRADGSIWCNDLFNKLLEKSALVENIQYLNNFPEVGILSPENHLVPMNRYFSANQKMIGNLSERLGVNIETAMQLNFVAGTMFTARTHALTPLLLLNFEETDFEAENGQLDGTLAHALERVIAIAAHRLNYQTRTLSGKTSIHYTHADATTGAAKHFL
;
A
#
# COMPACT_ATOMS: atom_id res chain seq x y z
N MET A 1 34.51 19.12 -16.02
CA MET A 1 34.15 18.07 -17.01
C MET A 1 34.41 18.47 -18.47
N LEU A 2 33.83 19.57 -18.99
CA LEU A 2 34.06 20.00 -20.39
C LEU A 2 35.54 20.31 -20.72
N LYS A 3 36.26 20.98 -19.80
CA LYS A 3 37.72 21.22 -19.91
C LYS A 3 38.54 19.92 -19.98
N LEU A 4 38.18 18.93 -19.16
CA LEU A 4 38.81 17.60 -19.13
C LEU A 4 38.51 16.80 -20.42
N LEU A 5 37.31 16.92 -20.98
CA LEU A 5 36.94 16.32 -22.27
C LEU A 5 37.71 16.97 -23.44
N LEU A 6 37.84 18.30 -23.43
CA LEU A 6 38.57 19.04 -24.46
C LEU A 6 40.07 18.73 -24.45
N GLN A 7 40.68 18.62 -23.26
CA GLN A 7 42.10 18.24 -23.10
C GLN A 7 42.43 16.87 -23.70
N ASN A 8 41.45 15.97 -23.82
CA ASN A 8 41.62 14.62 -24.38
C ASN A 8 41.32 14.52 -25.88
N ILE A 9 40.82 15.60 -26.52
CA ILE A 9 40.61 15.68 -27.97
C ILE A 9 41.82 16.40 -28.57
N THR A 10 42.74 15.65 -29.20
CA THR A 10 44.02 16.18 -29.72
C THR A 10 43.89 17.07 -30.95
N SER A 11 42.75 17.04 -31.64
CA SER A 11 42.50 17.85 -32.84
C SER A 11 41.75 19.15 -32.50
N LYS A 12 42.37 20.29 -32.78
CA LYS A 12 41.81 21.63 -32.56
C LYS A 12 40.48 21.85 -33.30
N HIS A 13 40.37 21.35 -34.54
CA HIS A 13 39.13 21.42 -35.32
C HIS A 13 37.97 20.61 -34.69
N ARG A 14 38.26 19.47 -34.06
CA ARG A 14 37.27 18.65 -33.36
C ARG A 14 36.85 19.27 -32.02
N GLN A 15 37.77 19.94 -31.33
CA GLN A 15 37.45 20.72 -30.13
C GLN A 15 36.45 21.85 -30.44
N GLU A 16 36.67 22.59 -31.53
CA GLU A 16 35.78 23.68 -31.97
C GLU A 16 34.40 23.16 -32.39
N LYS A 17 34.32 22.02 -33.08
CA LYS A 17 33.06 21.35 -33.43
C LYS A 17 32.28 20.91 -32.18
N PHE A 18 32.96 20.33 -31.19
CA PHE A 18 32.36 19.92 -29.92
C PHE A 18 31.84 21.11 -29.11
N ILE A 19 32.61 22.20 -29.04
CA ILE A 19 32.17 23.45 -28.37
C ILE A 19 30.94 24.04 -29.06
N ARG A 20 30.89 24.01 -30.41
CA ARG A 20 29.69 24.42 -31.16
C ARG A 20 28.49 23.56 -30.79
N GLU A 21 28.61 22.23 -30.83
CA GLU A 21 27.49 21.32 -30.53
C GLU A 21 26.99 21.44 -29.09
N VAL A 22 27.86 21.67 -28.11
CA VAL A 22 27.46 21.93 -26.71
C VAL A 22 26.61 23.19 -26.62
N LYS A 23 26.95 24.22 -27.41
CA LYS A 23 26.21 25.49 -27.46
C LYS A 23 24.87 25.36 -28.19
N THR A 24 24.74 24.50 -29.21
CA THR A 24 23.49 24.35 -29.99
C THR A 24 22.53 23.29 -29.46
N ASN A 25 23.03 22.15 -28.96
CA ASN A 25 22.19 20.97 -28.66
C ASN A 25 22.16 20.61 -27.17
N GLY A 26 22.81 21.40 -26.31
CA GLY A 26 22.88 21.15 -24.88
C GLY A 26 23.92 20.09 -24.48
N LEU A 27 24.40 20.22 -23.25
CA LEU A 27 25.53 19.45 -22.70
C LEU A 27 25.30 17.93 -22.71
N LEU A 28 24.06 17.48 -22.48
CA LEU A 28 23.71 16.07 -22.37
C LEU A 28 23.83 15.32 -23.72
N ILE A 29 23.40 15.95 -24.81
CA ILE A 29 23.50 15.39 -26.17
C ILE A 29 24.97 15.37 -26.63
N ALA A 30 25.72 16.41 -26.29
CA ALA A 30 27.16 16.48 -26.55
C ALA A 30 27.94 15.42 -25.77
N ILE A 31 27.62 15.18 -24.49
CA ILE A 31 28.24 14.09 -23.69
C ILE A 31 27.92 12.71 -24.29
N LYS A 32 26.67 12.46 -24.70
CA LYS A 32 26.28 11.22 -25.39
C LYS A 32 27.10 10.98 -26.67
N LYS A 33 27.31 12.01 -27.47
CA LYS A 33 28.13 11.93 -28.69
C LYS A 33 29.63 11.84 -28.42
N ALA A 34 30.15 12.54 -27.40
CA ALA A 34 31.55 12.42 -26.98
C ALA A 34 31.87 11.02 -26.46
N TYR A 35 30.94 10.39 -25.75
CA TYR A 35 31.03 9.00 -25.33
C TYR A 35 31.11 8.03 -26.53
N ILE A 36 30.32 8.29 -27.58
CA ILE A 36 30.37 7.55 -28.85
C ILE A 36 31.70 7.79 -29.60
N LEU A 37 32.21 9.02 -29.61
CA LEU A 37 33.48 9.39 -30.25
C LEU A 37 34.70 8.81 -29.53
N LEU A 38 34.67 8.75 -28.19
CA LEU A 38 35.67 8.08 -27.35
C LEU A 38 35.68 6.56 -27.60
N ARG A 39 34.52 5.97 -27.91
CA ARG A 39 34.40 4.57 -28.34
C ARG A 39 35.08 4.28 -29.69
N GLN A 40 35.14 5.27 -30.59
CA GLN A 40 35.77 5.14 -31.91
C GLN A 40 37.30 5.34 -31.87
N LEU A 41 37.86 5.89 -30.79
CA LEU A 41 39.27 6.28 -30.70
C LEU A 41 40.20 5.23 -30.06
N GLN A 42 39.72 4.01 -29.77
CA GLN A 42 40.51 2.85 -29.26
C GLN A 42 41.73 3.25 -28.37
N LYS A 43 41.51 4.09 -27.35
CA LYS A 43 42.46 4.23 -26.23
C LYS A 43 41.91 3.47 -25.03
N PRO A 44 42.74 2.70 -24.30
CA PRO A 44 42.27 1.71 -23.34
C PRO A 44 41.81 2.41 -22.05
N LEU A 45 40.51 2.69 -21.96
CA LEU A 45 39.78 2.67 -20.69
C LEU A 45 39.22 1.26 -20.38
N SER A 46 39.68 0.25 -21.11
CA SER A 46 39.14 -1.12 -21.08
C SER A 46 39.57 -1.95 -19.88
N ASN A 47 40.58 -1.54 -19.11
CA ASN A 47 41.13 -2.38 -18.04
C ASN A 47 40.63 -1.99 -16.63
N GLN A 48 39.77 -0.97 -16.50
CA GLN A 48 39.24 -0.53 -15.19
C GLN A 48 37.74 -0.23 -15.17
N LEU A 49 37.06 -0.19 -16.30
CA LEU A 49 35.61 -0.08 -16.32
C LEU A 49 35.01 -1.48 -16.44
N PRO A 50 34.20 -1.94 -15.48
CA PRO A 50 33.48 -3.21 -15.64
C PRO A 50 32.68 -3.18 -16.94
N ASN A 51 32.55 -4.33 -17.58
CA ASN A 51 31.77 -4.48 -18.81
C ASN A 51 30.31 -4.10 -18.51
N ILE A 52 29.94 -2.83 -18.74
CA ILE A 52 28.61 -2.32 -18.43
C ILE A 52 27.63 -3.11 -19.29
N ASP A 53 26.68 -3.79 -18.66
CA ASP A 53 25.60 -4.48 -19.35
C ASP A 53 24.60 -3.46 -19.93
N THR A 54 25.04 -2.85 -21.04
CA THR A 54 24.27 -1.84 -21.77
C THR A 54 22.94 -2.39 -22.27
N LYS A 55 22.87 -3.69 -22.59
CA LYS A 55 21.64 -4.34 -23.03
C LYS A 55 20.62 -4.36 -21.89
N SER A 56 21.03 -4.79 -20.70
CA SER A 56 20.15 -4.79 -19.52
C SER A 56 19.78 -3.39 -19.06
N TYR A 57 20.67 -2.40 -19.21
CA TYR A 57 20.33 -1.01 -18.90
C TYR A 57 19.23 -0.47 -19.83
N PHE A 58 19.37 -0.65 -21.15
CA PHE A 58 18.31 -0.23 -22.08
C PHE A 58 17.02 -1.03 -21.87
N ALA A 59 17.12 -2.33 -21.59
CA ALA A 59 15.95 -3.15 -21.25
C ALA A 59 15.23 -2.60 -20.01
N GLN A 60 15.95 -2.20 -18.96
CA GLN A 60 15.35 -1.56 -17.78
C GLN A 60 14.68 -0.23 -18.12
N LEU A 61 15.34 0.64 -18.90
CA LEU A 61 14.74 1.93 -19.29
C LEU A 61 13.44 1.75 -20.08
N PHE A 62 13.39 0.76 -20.97
CA PHE A 62 12.16 0.43 -21.68
C PHE A 62 11.11 -0.21 -20.75
N GLN A 63 11.52 -1.06 -19.80
CA GLN A 63 10.62 -1.64 -18.81
C GLN A 63 10.00 -0.58 -17.89
N GLN A 64 10.75 0.47 -17.52
CA GLN A 64 10.24 1.59 -16.71
C GLN A 64 9.15 2.41 -17.42
N ALA A 65 8.99 2.28 -18.74
CA ALA A 65 7.86 2.86 -19.45
C ALA A 65 6.54 2.11 -19.16
N PHE A 66 6.62 0.87 -18.67
CA PHE A 66 5.47 0.05 -18.29
C PHE A 66 5.21 0.14 -16.79
N ARG A 67 3.96 -0.12 -16.41
CA ARG A 67 3.51 -0.16 -15.02
C ARG A 67 4.01 -1.41 -14.32
N SER A 68 4.30 -1.32 -13.02
CA SER A 68 4.61 -2.49 -12.20
C SER A 68 3.44 -3.46 -12.16
N GLU A 69 3.72 -4.72 -11.85
CA GLU A 69 2.71 -5.72 -11.57
C GLU A 69 1.91 -5.40 -10.30
N SER A 70 2.52 -4.67 -9.37
CA SER A 70 1.85 -4.14 -8.18
C SER A 70 1.14 -2.80 -8.44
N TYR A 71 1.07 -2.32 -9.68
CA TYR A 71 0.39 -1.07 -10.01
C TYR A 71 -1.10 -1.18 -9.72
N ILE A 72 -1.64 -0.20 -8.99
CA ILE A 72 -3.07 -0.07 -8.74
C ILE A 72 -3.55 1.26 -9.33
N PRO A 73 -4.52 1.27 -10.28
CA PRO A 73 -5.10 2.51 -10.78
C PRO A 73 -5.95 3.18 -9.70
N PHE A 74 -6.24 4.47 -9.87
CA PHE A 74 -7.21 5.15 -9.01
C PHE A 74 -8.57 4.44 -9.09
N LYS A 75 -9.17 4.18 -7.94
CA LYS A 75 -10.54 3.65 -7.81
C LYS A 75 -11.21 4.29 -6.61
N ILE A 76 -12.47 4.67 -6.77
CA ILE A 76 -13.30 5.10 -5.63
C ILE A 76 -13.69 3.84 -4.85
N SER A 77 -13.46 3.83 -3.54
CA SER A 77 -13.82 2.67 -2.71
C SER A 77 -15.35 2.52 -2.66
N GLN A 78 -15.84 1.32 -2.98
CA GLN A 78 -17.28 1.03 -2.96
C GLN A 78 -17.78 0.53 -1.61
N MET A 79 -16.90 0.28 -0.64
CA MET A 79 -17.24 -0.09 0.74
C MET A 79 -17.19 1.14 1.64
N PRO A 80 -18.11 1.28 2.61
CA PRO A 80 -17.95 2.27 3.68
C PRO A 80 -16.60 2.06 4.37
N SER A 81 -15.80 3.11 4.49
CA SER A 81 -14.53 3.03 5.23
C SER A 81 -14.85 2.70 6.69
N LEU A 82 -14.44 1.53 7.16
CA LEU A 82 -14.55 1.22 8.59
C LEU A 82 -13.59 2.15 9.33
N SER A 83 -14.09 2.84 10.36
CA SER A 83 -13.27 3.76 11.16
C SER A 83 -12.19 2.97 11.92
N SER A 84 -10.94 3.38 11.75
CA SER A 84 -9.78 2.83 12.44
C SER A 84 -9.44 3.67 13.67
N ASP A 85 -9.11 3.02 14.79
CA ASP A 85 -8.60 3.70 15.98
C ASP A 85 -7.13 4.13 15.84
N ILE A 86 -6.41 3.49 14.89
CA ILE A 86 -5.03 3.80 14.54
C ILE A 86 -4.97 5.12 13.78
N LYS A 87 -4.06 6.00 14.22
CA LYS A 87 -3.83 7.32 13.63
C LYS A 87 -2.53 7.33 12.85
N LEU A 88 -2.61 7.14 11.53
CA LEU A 88 -1.45 7.25 10.64
C LEU A 88 -1.13 8.72 10.36
N ILE A 89 0.02 9.21 10.80
CA ILE A 89 0.50 10.57 10.53
C ILE A 89 1.59 10.51 9.48
N ALA A 90 1.42 11.18 8.35
CA ALA A 90 2.45 11.27 7.32
C ALA A 90 3.24 12.59 7.44
N PHE A 91 4.57 12.52 7.45
CA PHE A 91 5.40 13.71 7.31
C PHE A 91 5.14 14.38 5.95
N TYR A 92 5.11 15.71 5.93
CA TYR A 92 4.71 16.50 4.77
C TYR A 92 5.77 17.56 4.45
N LEU A 93 6.32 17.47 3.25
CA LEU A 93 7.31 18.40 2.73
C LEU A 93 6.62 19.56 2.00
N PRO A 94 6.79 20.83 2.44
CA PRO A 94 6.18 21.98 1.77
C PRO A 94 6.90 22.43 0.47
N GLN A 95 8.05 21.84 0.13
CA GLN A 95 8.97 22.31 -0.92
C GLN A 95 8.60 21.97 -2.38
N PHE A 96 7.33 22.14 -2.74
CA PHE A 96 6.83 21.99 -4.12
C PHE A 96 6.24 23.30 -4.65
N HIS A 97 6.92 24.40 -4.39
CA HIS A 97 6.63 25.71 -4.94
C HIS A 97 7.91 26.57 -4.96
N PRO A 98 8.06 27.48 -5.94
CA PRO A 98 9.20 28.38 -5.97
C PRO A 98 9.10 29.41 -4.85
N ILE A 99 10.25 29.73 -4.25
CA ILE A 99 10.42 30.83 -3.29
C ILE A 99 11.65 31.64 -3.70
N LYS A 100 11.70 32.90 -3.27
CA LYS A 100 12.80 33.80 -3.64
C LYS A 100 14.17 33.24 -3.24
N GLU A 101 14.28 32.73 -2.02
CA GLU A 101 15.51 32.16 -1.47
C GLU A 101 16.05 31.00 -2.33
N ASN A 102 15.19 30.02 -2.65
CA ASN A 102 15.57 28.88 -3.47
C ASN A 102 15.92 29.31 -4.91
N ASP A 103 15.22 30.29 -5.47
CA ASP A 103 15.53 30.83 -6.79
C ASP A 103 16.92 31.49 -6.83
N GLU A 104 17.29 32.20 -5.77
CA GLU A 104 18.62 32.81 -5.61
C GLU A 104 19.73 31.77 -5.46
N TRP A 105 19.47 30.65 -4.77
CA TRP A 105 20.49 29.64 -4.47
C TRP A 105 20.64 28.57 -5.55
N TRP A 106 19.53 28.16 -6.18
CA TRP A 106 19.46 26.98 -7.05
C TRP A 106 19.05 27.30 -8.48
N GLY A 107 18.66 28.55 -8.75
CA GLY A 107 18.21 29.03 -10.04
C GLY A 107 16.71 29.24 -10.11
N LYS A 108 16.29 30.14 -10.99
CA LYS A 108 14.90 30.59 -11.12
C LYS A 108 13.92 29.43 -11.34
N GLY A 109 12.85 29.41 -10.55
CA GLY A 109 11.78 28.41 -10.62
C GLY A 109 12.12 27.09 -9.92
N PHE A 110 13.09 27.07 -9.01
CA PHE A 110 13.52 25.83 -8.37
C PHE A 110 12.42 25.26 -7.47
N THR A 111 12.17 23.96 -7.62
CA THR A 111 11.34 23.15 -6.73
C THR A 111 11.97 21.76 -6.61
N GLU A 112 11.47 20.91 -5.70
CA GLU A 112 11.94 19.53 -5.63
C GLU A 112 11.75 18.74 -6.93
N TRP A 113 10.79 19.12 -7.79
CA TRP A 113 10.65 18.53 -9.12
C TRP A 113 11.89 18.69 -10.00
N THR A 114 12.68 19.76 -9.80
CA THR A 114 13.95 19.96 -10.49
C THR A 114 14.97 18.86 -10.15
N ASN A 115 14.98 18.39 -8.90
CA ASN A 115 15.83 17.29 -8.45
C ASN A 115 15.30 15.93 -8.93
N VAL A 116 13.99 15.72 -8.80
CA VAL A 116 13.33 14.47 -9.21
C VAL A 116 13.56 14.16 -10.69
N THR A 117 13.35 15.14 -11.57
CA THR A 117 13.35 14.92 -13.02
C THR A 117 14.75 14.68 -13.62
N LYS A 118 15.83 15.09 -12.94
CA LYS A 118 17.21 14.89 -13.40
C LYS A 118 17.84 13.55 -12.93
N ALA A 119 17.19 12.83 -12.02
CA ALA A 119 17.72 11.60 -11.45
C ALA A 119 17.79 10.48 -12.50
N VAL A 120 18.83 9.63 -12.40
CA VAL A 120 19.04 8.50 -13.31
C VAL A 120 19.48 7.25 -12.54
N PRO A 121 19.15 6.03 -13.02
CA PRO A 121 19.59 4.79 -12.40
C PRO A 121 21.11 4.67 -12.32
N GLN A 122 21.62 4.33 -11.13
CA GLN A 122 23.05 4.10 -10.89
C GLN A 122 23.44 2.61 -11.00
N PHE A 123 22.47 1.70 -10.87
CA PHE A 123 22.64 0.26 -10.96
C PHE A 123 21.37 -0.42 -11.53
N LEU A 124 21.47 -1.66 -11.98
CA LEU A 124 20.35 -2.42 -12.54
C LEU A 124 19.32 -2.73 -11.45
N GLY A 125 18.06 -2.38 -11.73
CA GLY A 125 16.94 -2.44 -10.79
C GLY A 125 16.72 -1.16 -9.99
N HIS A 126 17.63 -0.18 -10.07
CA HIS A 126 17.48 1.12 -9.40
C HIS A 126 16.31 1.91 -10.02
N TYR A 127 15.29 2.19 -9.22
CA TYR A 127 14.12 2.95 -9.66
C TYR A 127 14.38 4.45 -9.58
N GLN A 128 14.95 5.03 -10.63
CA GLN A 128 15.01 6.47 -10.84
C GLN A 128 14.72 6.79 -12.32
N PRO A 129 14.10 7.94 -12.63
CA PRO A 129 13.47 8.88 -11.71
C PRO A 129 12.14 8.34 -11.14
N HIS A 130 11.79 8.77 -9.92
CA HIS A 130 10.44 8.61 -9.36
C HIS A 130 9.51 9.69 -9.94
N LEU A 131 8.53 9.32 -10.76
CA LEU A 131 7.68 10.30 -11.45
C LEU A 131 6.22 10.22 -10.98
N PRO A 132 5.53 11.36 -10.75
CA PRO A 132 4.15 11.36 -10.30
C PRO A 132 3.18 10.79 -11.34
N ASP A 133 2.11 10.16 -10.87
CA ASP A 133 0.99 9.68 -11.69
C ASP A 133 -0.22 10.61 -11.55
N ALA A 134 -1.08 10.38 -10.56
CA ALA A 134 -2.39 11.01 -10.49
C ALA A 134 -2.39 12.53 -10.19
N LEU A 135 -1.44 13.01 -9.39
CA LEU A 135 -1.36 14.43 -8.98
C LEU A 135 -0.46 15.27 -9.89
N GLY A 136 0.33 14.63 -10.77
CA GLY A 136 1.28 15.30 -11.65
C GLY A 136 2.36 16.12 -10.92
N PHE A 137 3.03 17.00 -11.66
CA PHE A 137 4.02 17.94 -11.14
C PHE A 137 3.31 19.18 -10.58
N TYR A 138 2.78 19.08 -9.37
CA TYR A 138 1.94 20.11 -8.77
C TYR A 138 2.72 21.29 -8.16
N ASP A 139 1.97 22.35 -7.81
CA ASP A 139 2.44 23.53 -7.10
C ASP A 139 1.63 23.74 -5.80
N LEU A 140 2.29 23.74 -4.64
CA LEU A 140 1.61 23.82 -3.34
C LEU A 140 1.08 25.21 -2.97
N ARG A 141 1.27 26.22 -3.82
CA ARG A 141 0.54 27.50 -3.70
C ARG A 141 -0.93 27.36 -4.08
N LEU A 142 -1.29 26.30 -4.81
CA LEU A 142 -2.66 26.03 -5.23
C LEU A 142 -3.44 25.31 -4.12
N LYS A 143 -4.57 25.88 -3.71
CA LYS A 143 -5.47 25.27 -2.72
C LYS A 143 -6.01 23.93 -3.23
N GLU A 144 -6.30 23.84 -4.53
CA GLU A 144 -6.88 22.67 -5.19
C GLU A 144 -5.96 21.45 -5.11
N THR A 145 -4.64 21.66 -5.20
CA THR A 145 -3.65 20.58 -5.00
C THR A 145 -3.73 20.05 -3.58
N GLN A 146 -3.78 20.92 -2.58
CA GLN A 146 -3.91 20.49 -1.18
C GLN A 146 -5.24 19.80 -0.91
N GLN A 147 -6.34 20.26 -1.53
CA GLN A 147 -7.64 19.58 -1.46
C GLN A 147 -7.57 18.16 -2.02
N GLN A 148 -6.92 17.97 -3.17
CA GLN A 148 -6.74 16.65 -3.77
C GLN A 148 -5.89 15.73 -2.88
N GLN A 149 -4.79 16.24 -2.31
CA GLN A 149 -3.96 15.49 -1.37
C GLN A 149 -4.74 15.07 -0.12
N ILE A 150 -5.50 15.98 0.47
CA ILE A 150 -6.37 15.70 1.63
C ILE A 150 -7.43 14.65 1.28
N ALA A 151 -8.08 14.78 0.11
CA ALA A 151 -9.09 13.82 -0.32
C ALA A 151 -8.51 12.40 -0.46
N LEU A 152 -7.32 12.28 -1.05
CA LEU A 152 -6.60 11.01 -1.14
C LEU A 152 -6.20 10.49 0.25
N ALA A 153 -5.63 11.34 1.09
CA ALA A 153 -5.24 10.98 2.44
C ALA A 153 -6.41 10.41 3.24
N LYS A 154 -7.57 11.09 3.23
CA LYS A 154 -8.82 10.61 3.86
C LYS A 154 -9.29 9.28 3.27
N GLN A 155 -9.32 9.16 1.95
CA GLN A 155 -9.80 7.95 1.25
C GLN A 155 -9.00 6.69 1.62
N TYR A 156 -7.69 6.84 1.85
CA TYR A 156 -6.79 5.72 2.12
C TYR A 156 -6.39 5.57 3.60
N GLY A 157 -7.08 6.29 4.49
CA GLY A 157 -6.97 6.11 5.94
C GLY A 157 -5.73 6.76 6.55
N ILE A 158 -5.21 7.82 5.95
CA ILE A 158 -4.23 8.70 6.61
C ILE A 158 -5.00 9.64 7.53
N TYR A 159 -4.56 9.73 8.80
CA TYR A 159 -5.25 10.51 9.82
C TYR A 159 -4.90 12.00 9.74
N GLY A 160 -3.64 12.33 9.47
CA GLY A 160 -3.20 13.73 9.43
C GLY A 160 -1.81 13.93 8.86
N PHE A 161 -1.46 15.18 8.60
CA PHE A 161 -0.14 15.57 8.10
C PHE A 161 0.72 16.22 9.18
N CYS A 162 2.00 15.86 9.22
CA CYS A 162 3.03 16.49 10.05
C CYS A 162 3.89 17.37 9.15
N TYR A 163 3.60 18.66 9.11
CA TYR A 163 4.32 19.60 8.26
C TYR A 163 5.73 19.83 8.80
N HIS A 164 6.73 19.70 7.93
CA HIS A 164 8.05 20.26 8.21
C HIS A 164 7.92 21.78 8.29
N HIS A 165 8.22 22.32 9.46
CA HIS A 165 8.12 23.74 9.74
C HIS A 165 9.51 24.36 9.80
N TYR A 166 9.79 25.26 8.84
CA TYR A 166 11.08 25.93 8.69
C TYR A 166 10.96 27.36 9.21
N TRP A 167 11.34 27.53 10.46
CA TRP A 167 11.37 28.80 11.16
C TRP A 167 12.80 29.06 11.64
N PHE A 168 13.36 30.21 11.26
CA PHE A 168 14.73 30.64 11.50
C PHE A 168 14.75 32.03 12.14
N ASN A 169 14.77 32.09 13.47
CA ASN A 169 14.92 33.33 14.24
C ASN A 169 13.96 34.45 13.75
N GLN A 170 12.66 34.16 13.76
CA GLN A 170 11.53 35.00 13.28
C GLN A 170 11.33 35.07 11.76
N LYS A 171 12.20 34.42 10.96
CA LYS A 171 11.98 34.25 9.53
C LYS A 171 11.41 32.88 9.23
N LYS A 172 10.20 32.82 8.67
CA LYS A 172 9.63 31.60 8.10
C LYS A 172 10.04 31.45 6.64
N VAL A 173 10.19 30.20 6.20
CA VAL A 173 10.47 29.84 4.82
C VAL A 173 9.63 28.62 4.45
N LEU A 174 9.19 28.50 3.19
CA LEU A 174 8.30 27.42 2.71
C LEU A 174 6.97 27.32 3.48
N GLU A 175 6.54 28.38 4.16
CA GLU A 175 5.36 28.41 5.02
C GLU A 175 4.04 28.40 4.23
N THR A 176 4.07 28.81 2.96
CA THR A 176 2.88 29.02 2.12
C THR A 176 1.84 27.89 2.22
N PRO A 177 2.21 26.59 2.14
CA PRO A 177 1.22 25.52 2.19
C PRO A 177 0.55 25.41 3.57
N LEU A 178 1.33 25.54 4.65
CA LEU A 178 0.81 25.49 6.02
C LEU A 178 -0.05 26.73 6.35
N GLU A 179 0.36 27.92 5.91
CA GLU A 179 -0.46 29.14 6.04
C GLU A 179 -1.75 29.05 5.21
N THR A 180 -1.70 28.42 4.04
CA THR A 180 -2.90 28.16 3.22
C THR A 180 -3.85 27.23 3.96
N ALA A 181 -3.35 26.13 4.54
CA ALA A 181 -4.14 25.22 5.36
C ALA A 181 -4.79 25.93 6.56
N LEU A 182 -4.03 26.74 7.29
CA LEU A 182 -4.51 27.51 8.45
C LEU A 182 -5.62 28.51 8.05
N ASN A 183 -5.43 29.25 6.97
CA ASN A 183 -6.37 30.30 6.54
C ASN A 183 -7.59 29.79 5.75
N ASN A 184 -7.65 28.50 5.44
CA ASN A 184 -8.76 27.89 4.70
C ASN A 184 -9.38 26.74 5.51
N PRO A 185 -10.48 26.99 6.24
CA PRO A 185 -11.20 25.94 6.97
C PRO A 185 -11.69 24.78 6.09
N ASP A 186 -11.93 25.01 4.80
CA ASP A 186 -12.30 23.95 3.84
C ASP A 186 -11.20 22.90 3.62
N LEU A 187 -9.94 23.22 3.94
CA LEU A 187 -8.84 22.25 4.01
C LEU A 187 -8.94 21.48 5.33
N ASP A 188 -10.10 20.87 5.56
CA ASP A 188 -10.44 20.17 6.80
C ASP A 188 -9.66 18.86 6.89
N PHE A 189 -8.46 18.90 7.46
CA PHE A 189 -7.65 17.72 7.71
C PHE A 189 -6.77 17.92 8.94
N PRO A 190 -6.64 16.92 9.83
CA PRO A 190 -5.79 17.04 10.99
C PRO A 190 -4.33 17.30 10.64
N PHE A 191 -3.68 18.20 11.36
CA PHE A 191 -2.26 18.50 11.15
C PHE A 191 -1.50 18.82 12.43
N CYS A 192 -0.19 18.62 12.40
CA CYS A 192 0.75 19.16 13.40
C CYS A 192 2.04 19.63 12.72
N ILE A 193 2.97 20.19 13.49
CA ILE A 193 4.26 20.65 12.98
C ILE A 193 5.43 19.88 13.59
N ASN A 194 6.44 19.64 12.75
CA ASN A 194 7.78 19.20 13.13
C ASN A 194 8.77 20.34 12.82
N TRP A 195 9.32 20.97 13.86
CA TRP A 195 10.28 22.05 13.69
C TRP A 195 11.64 21.50 13.24
N ALA A 196 11.99 21.81 11.98
CA ALA A 196 13.28 21.49 11.38
C ALA A 196 14.36 22.47 11.88
N ASN A 197 14.70 22.38 13.17
CA ASN A 197 15.52 23.33 13.93
C ASN A 197 17.04 23.32 13.62
N GLN A 198 17.40 22.96 12.39
CA GLN A 198 18.78 22.88 11.91
C GLN A 198 19.08 24.01 10.93
N ASN A 199 20.36 24.37 10.77
CA ASN A 199 20.79 25.29 9.72
C ASN A 199 20.33 24.81 8.34
N TRP A 200 19.93 25.74 7.50
CA TRP A 200 19.78 25.48 6.07
C TRP A 200 21.15 25.63 5.42
N THR A 201 21.69 24.55 4.89
CA THR A 201 22.99 24.54 4.20
C THR A 201 22.84 24.14 2.73
N ARG A 202 23.84 24.45 1.90
CA ARG A 202 23.92 23.91 0.54
C ARG A 202 24.26 22.42 0.56
N ARG A 203 23.29 21.58 0.93
CA ARG A 203 23.50 20.12 0.95
C ARG A 203 23.54 19.51 -0.46
N TRP A 204 22.84 20.13 -1.42
CA TRP A 204 22.56 19.54 -2.74
C TRP A 204 23.71 19.63 -3.76
N ASP A 205 24.75 20.41 -3.48
CA ASP A 205 25.96 20.53 -4.32
C ASP A 205 27.21 19.91 -3.67
N GLY A 206 27.09 19.37 -2.46
CA GLY A 206 28.21 18.82 -1.69
C GLY A 206 29.09 19.87 -0.98
N LEU A 207 28.61 21.12 -0.85
CA LEU A 207 29.26 22.18 -0.07
C LEU A 207 28.59 22.33 1.29
N GLU A 208 28.75 21.31 2.14
CA GLU A 208 28.12 21.23 3.47
C GLU A 208 28.45 22.40 4.41
N GLN A 209 29.51 23.16 4.11
CA GLN A 209 29.98 24.29 4.92
C GLN A 209 29.32 25.63 4.58
N ASP A 210 28.59 25.73 3.45
CA ASP A 210 27.90 26.96 3.06
C ASP A 210 26.51 27.02 3.74
N ILE A 211 26.44 27.73 4.87
CA ILE A 211 25.18 28.04 5.56
C ILE A 211 24.43 29.10 4.74
N LEU A 212 23.25 28.73 4.23
CA LEU A 212 22.32 29.60 3.50
C LEU A 212 21.45 30.41 4.45
N LEU A 213 20.92 29.75 5.49
CA LEU A 213 20.21 30.37 6.61
C LEU A 213 20.67 29.71 7.90
N ALA A 214 21.18 30.52 8.82
CA ALA A 214 21.61 30.06 10.13
C ALA A 214 20.40 29.94 11.06
N GLN A 215 20.46 28.95 11.94
CA GLN A 215 19.58 28.78 13.08
C GLN A 215 20.37 29.07 14.36
N GLN A 216 19.92 30.05 15.11
CA GLN A 216 20.43 30.33 16.46
C GLN A 216 19.42 29.85 17.50
N HIS A 217 19.94 29.42 18.65
CA HIS A 217 19.14 28.90 19.76
C HIS A 217 19.49 29.68 21.03
N SER A 218 18.51 30.39 21.58
CA SER A 218 18.59 31.20 22.78
C SER A 218 17.28 31.11 23.57
N ALA A 219 17.27 31.57 24.83
CA ALA A 219 16.04 31.58 25.61
C ALA A 219 14.98 32.50 24.99
N GLU A 220 15.40 33.59 24.36
CA GLU A 220 14.57 34.55 23.64
C GLU A 220 13.99 33.91 22.37
N ASP A 221 14.81 33.17 21.61
CA ASP A 221 14.36 32.45 20.42
C ASP A 221 13.38 31.33 20.75
N ASP A 222 13.57 30.62 21.86
CA ASP A 222 12.62 29.59 22.31
C ASP A 222 11.22 30.19 22.49
N ILE A 223 11.14 31.38 23.10
CA ILE A 223 9.88 32.10 23.33
C ILE A 223 9.32 32.63 22.01
N ALA A 224 10.15 33.21 21.15
CA ALA A 224 9.72 33.71 19.84
C ALA A 224 9.15 32.58 18.95
N PHE A 225 9.80 31.41 18.97
CA PHE A 225 9.34 30.23 18.24
C PHE A 225 7.99 29.74 18.75
N ILE A 226 7.85 29.49 20.05
CA ILE A 226 6.59 28.93 20.59
C ILE A 226 5.43 29.91 20.42
N ALA A 227 5.70 31.22 20.48
CA ALA A 227 4.71 32.25 20.22
C ALA A 227 4.20 32.23 18.76
N ASP A 228 5.09 32.06 17.77
CA ASP A 228 4.65 31.88 16.37
C ASP A 228 3.91 30.55 16.19
N ALA A 229 4.41 29.47 16.79
CA ALA A 229 3.81 28.15 16.66
C ALA A 229 2.41 28.06 17.28
N ALA A 230 2.12 28.85 18.31
CA ALA A 230 0.85 28.84 19.04
C ALA A 230 -0.37 29.13 18.17
N ARG A 231 -0.24 29.94 17.11
CA ARG A 231 -1.36 30.21 16.20
C ARG A 231 -1.87 28.97 15.49
N TYR A 232 -0.99 28.01 15.19
CA TYR A 232 -1.39 26.72 14.64
C TYR A 232 -2.05 25.85 15.71
N MET A 233 -1.54 25.90 16.94
CA MET A 233 -2.08 25.13 18.08
C MET A 233 -3.46 25.59 18.52
N HIS A 234 -3.91 26.80 18.13
CA HIS A 234 -5.29 27.24 18.34
C HIS A 234 -6.28 26.66 17.32
N ASP A 235 -5.80 26.14 16.19
CA ASP A 235 -6.68 25.56 15.17
C ASP A 235 -7.35 24.28 15.71
N PRO A 236 -8.68 24.12 15.55
CA PRO A 236 -9.39 22.93 16.03
C PRO A 236 -8.96 21.63 15.31
N ARG A 237 -8.36 21.74 14.11
CA ARG A 237 -7.82 20.60 13.36
C ARG A 237 -6.41 20.20 13.85
N TYR A 238 -5.79 20.98 14.73
CA TYR A 238 -4.45 20.68 15.21
C TYR A 238 -4.43 19.38 16.02
N ILE A 239 -3.53 18.46 15.69
CA ILE A 239 -3.47 17.12 16.29
C ILE A 239 -3.13 17.23 17.78
N ARG A 240 -3.92 16.54 18.59
CA ARG A 240 -3.79 16.50 20.04
C ARG A 240 -3.64 15.08 20.56
N ILE A 241 -2.87 14.93 21.62
CA ILE A 241 -2.73 13.69 22.38
C ILE A 241 -3.19 13.99 23.80
N GLU A 242 -4.33 13.40 24.21
CA GLU A 242 -5.00 13.75 25.47
C GLU A 242 -5.28 15.27 25.58
N ASP A 243 -5.87 15.84 24.53
CA ASP A 243 -6.19 17.28 24.39
C ASP A 243 -4.99 18.24 24.35
N LYS A 244 -3.77 17.75 24.57
CA LYS A 244 -2.53 18.54 24.48
C LYS A 244 -2.09 18.65 23.02
N PRO A 245 -1.86 19.86 22.46
CA PRO A 245 -1.38 20.00 21.09
C PRO A 245 0.02 19.37 20.93
N LEU A 246 0.18 18.56 19.88
CA LEU A 246 1.43 17.87 19.57
C LEU A 246 2.42 18.80 18.87
N LEU A 247 3.56 19.06 19.50
CA LEU A 247 4.70 19.76 18.90
C LEU A 247 5.88 18.80 18.78
N ILE A 248 6.44 18.68 17.58
CA ILE A 248 7.56 17.78 17.29
C ILE A 248 8.83 18.59 17.04
N LEU A 249 9.95 18.17 17.66
CA LEU A 249 11.28 18.73 17.45
C LEU A 249 12.15 17.76 16.66
N TYR A 250 12.80 18.25 15.60
CA TYR A 250 13.62 17.42 14.73
C TYR A 250 14.96 17.02 15.37
N ARG A 251 15.75 17.98 15.87
CA ARG A 251 17.10 17.76 16.42
C ARG A 251 17.27 18.37 17.82
N PRO A 252 16.96 17.64 18.89
CA PRO A 252 17.13 18.13 20.26
C PRO A 252 18.57 18.50 20.61
N GLY A 253 19.57 17.81 20.01
CA GLY A 253 20.99 18.04 20.31
C GLY A 253 21.54 19.40 19.86
N LEU A 254 20.78 20.19 19.10
CA LEU A 254 21.17 21.54 18.70
C LEU A 254 20.76 22.62 19.72
N LEU A 255 19.89 22.29 20.67
CA LEU A 255 19.49 23.20 21.73
C LEU A 255 20.58 23.26 22.81
N PRO A 256 20.99 24.45 23.29
CA PRO A 256 21.97 24.58 24.37
C PRO A 256 21.55 23.85 25.66
N ASP A 257 20.25 23.91 25.98
CA ASP A 257 19.63 23.15 27.06
C ASP A 257 18.18 22.82 26.68
N ALA A 258 17.98 21.63 26.10
CA ALA A 258 16.67 21.17 25.63
C ALA A 258 15.63 21.08 26.76
N ARG A 259 16.05 20.78 28.00
CA ARG A 259 15.15 20.69 29.16
C ARG A 259 14.66 22.08 29.55
N ALA A 260 15.56 23.06 29.59
CA ALA A 260 15.17 24.44 29.86
C ALA A 260 14.25 25.00 28.76
N THR A 261 14.51 24.67 27.49
CA THR A 261 13.64 25.01 26.35
C THR A 261 12.24 24.41 26.52
N ALA A 262 12.13 23.12 26.84
CA ALA A 262 10.84 22.46 27.09
C ALA A 262 10.04 23.15 28.21
N LEU A 263 10.70 23.51 29.31
CA LEU A 263 10.08 24.22 30.43
C LEU A 263 9.59 25.61 30.03
N ARG A 264 10.39 26.36 29.24
CA ARG A 264 9.99 27.67 28.69
C ARG A 264 8.75 27.55 27.81
N TRP A 265 8.72 26.60 26.89
CA TRP A 265 7.57 26.38 26.00
C TRP A 265 6.31 26.05 26.78
N ARG A 266 6.37 25.07 27.69
CA ARG A 266 5.21 24.71 28.52
C ARG A 266 4.71 25.88 29.36
N LYS A 267 5.62 26.65 29.98
CA LYS A 267 5.27 27.83 30.76
C LYS A 267 4.54 28.85 29.89
N TRP A 268 5.12 29.21 28.75
CA TRP A 268 4.55 30.17 27.83
C TRP A 268 3.15 29.73 27.35
N CYS A 269 2.98 28.46 26.96
CA CYS A 269 1.69 27.91 26.51
C CYS A 269 0.60 27.97 27.60
N ARG A 270 0.93 27.65 28.86
CA ARG A 270 -0.01 27.77 29.98
C ARG A 270 -0.44 29.22 30.22
N GLU A 271 0.49 30.16 30.10
CA GLU A 271 0.24 31.60 30.32
C GLU A 271 -0.52 32.26 29.15
N ASN A 272 -0.55 31.63 27.97
CA ASN A 272 -1.14 32.19 26.74
C ASN A 272 -2.32 31.36 26.19
N SER A 273 -3.13 30.75 27.07
CA SER A 273 -4.38 30.06 26.71
C SER A 273 -4.26 28.86 25.75
N ILE A 274 -3.06 28.27 25.62
CA ILE A 274 -2.87 26.97 24.95
C ILE A 274 -3.05 25.82 25.95
N GLY A 275 -2.65 26.03 27.20
CA GLY A 275 -2.64 25.01 28.24
C GLY A 275 -1.38 24.15 28.19
N GLU A 276 -1.50 22.87 28.53
CA GLU A 276 -0.40 21.91 28.39
C GLU A 276 -0.21 21.48 26.95
N ILE A 277 1.05 21.23 26.57
CA ILE A 277 1.45 20.76 25.24
C ILE A 277 2.05 19.35 25.31
N TYR A 278 1.98 18.62 24.19
CA TYR A 278 2.61 17.32 24.05
C TYR A 278 3.89 17.48 23.23
N LEU A 279 5.04 17.31 23.88
CA LEU A 279 6.34 17.48 23.24
C LEU A 279 6.87 16.12 22.80
N ALA A 280 7.18 15.99 21.51
CA ALA A 280 7.84 14.81 20.97
C ALA A 280 9.13 15.16 20.24
N LEU A 281 10.11 14.25 20.24
CA LEU A 281 11.33 14.41 19.45
C LEU A 281 11.41 13.33 18.36
N THR A 282 11.97 13.69 17.21
CA THR A 282 12.30 12.68 16.20
C THR A 282 13.62 12.00 16.54
N HIS A 283 13.67 10.68 16.38
CA HIS A 283 14.90 9.89 16.42
C HIS A 283 15.56 9.85 15.03
N ALA A 284 15.78 11.03 14.44
CA ALA A 284 16.40 11.19 13.13
C ALA A 284 17.94 11.15 13.20
N PHE A 285 18.52 11.65 14.29
CA PHE A 285 19.98 11.67 14.49
C PHE A 285 20.32 11.28 15.93
N GLU A 286 19.77 12.02 16.89
CA GLU A 286 19.97 11.76 18.30
C GLU A 286 18.91 10.77 18.83
N HIS A 287 19.34 9.76 19.59
CA HIS A 287 18.45 8.78 20.24
C HIS A 287 18.33 9.03 21.74
N ILE A 288 18.07 10.29 22.11
CA ILE A 288 17.94 10.78 23.48
C ILE A 288 16.61 10.30 24.08
N LYS A 289 16.58 9.96 25.37
CA LYS A 289 15.31 9.60 26.01
C LYS A 289 14.46 10.87 26.24
N PRO A 290 13.15 10.86 25.93
CA PRO A 290 12.31 12.05 26.04
C PRO A 290 12.31 12.69 27.45
N ASP A 291 12.26 11.87 28.49
CA ASP A 291 12.21 12.29 29.89
C ASP A 291 13.49 13.01 30.35
N GLU A 292 14.64 12.69 29.73
CA GLU A 292 15.92 13.36 30.01
C GLU A 292 15.89 14.85 29.60
N ILE A 293 15.07 15.21 28.61
CA ILE A 293 14.94 16.58 28.09
C ILE A 293 13.56 17.22 28.36
N GLY A 294 12.73 16.60 29.20
CA GLY A 294 11.39 17.15 29.54
C GLY A 294 10.33 16.99 28.45
N PHE A 295 10.53 16.05 27.53
CA PHE A 295 9.61 15.68 26.45
C PHE A 295 8.78 14.45 26.84
N ASP A 296 7.63 14.27 26.19
CA ASP A 296 6.66 13.22 26.50
C ASP A 296 6.89 11.91 25.72
N ALA A 297 7.41 11.99 24.50
CA ALA A 297 7.65 10.82 23.66
C ALA A 297 8.74 11.02 22.61
N ALA A 298 9.26 9.91 22.10
CA ALA A 298 10.06 9.85 20.89
C ALA A 298 9.22 9.38 19.70
N ILE A 299 9.63 9.74 18.49
CA ILE A 299 9.06 9.28 17.22
C ILE A 299 10.17 8.65 16.40
N GLU A 300 9.97 7.43 15.91
CA GLU A 300 10.88 6.83 14.94
C GLU A 300 10.88 7.61 13.64
N PHE A 301 12.06 8.04 13.21
CA PHE A 301 12.23 8.74 11.96
C PHE A 301 12.99 7.83 11.00
N ALA A 302 12.23 7.18 10.13
CA ALA A 302 12.76 6.20 9.20
C ALA A 302 13.30 6.89 7.93
N PRO A 303 14.39 6.39 7.31
CA PRO A 303 15.10 5.15 7.63
C PRO A 303 16.08 5.25 8.81
N ASN A 304 16.41 6.45 9.28
CA ASN A 304 17.54 6.72 10.19
C ASN A 304 17.53 5.90 11.49
N THR A 305 16.34 5.54 11.98
CA THR A 305 16.21 4.71 13.19
C THR A 305 16.64 3.24 13.00
N TYR A 306 16.79 2.78 11.76
CA TYR A 306 17.04 1.37 11.45
C TYR A 306 18.51 1.10 11.08
N PRO A 307 19.27 0.36 11.90
CA PRO A 307 20.69 0.09 11.67
C PRO A 307 20.88 -1.03 10.62
N VAL A 308 20.63 -0.71 9.35
CA VAL A 308 20.79 -1.62 8.20
C VAL A 308 22.23 -1.57 7.70
N LYS A 309 22.78 -2.71 7.26
CA LYS A 309 24.11 -2.76 6.65
C LYS A 309 24.02 -2.52 5.13
N PRO A 310 24.98 -1.80 4.52
CA PRO A 310 24.97 -1.61 3.08
C PRO A 310 25.28 -2.92 2.35
N ILE A 311 24.59 -3.14 1.23
CA ILE A 311 24.77 -4.24 0.28
C ILE A 311 25.48 -3.80 -1.01
N THR A 312 26.05 -2.58 -1.05
CA THR A 312 26.71 -2.00 -2.23
C THR A 312 27.72 -2.96 -2.87
N ASP A 313 28.60 -3.57 -2.07
CA ASP A 313 29.60 -4.53 -2.56
C ASP A 313 28.98 -5.76 -3.21
N GLN A 314 27.80 -6.19 -2.75
CA GLN A 314 27.08 -7.32 -3.34
C GLN A 314 26.58 -6.96 -4.73
N ILE A 315 26.01 -5.75 -4.89
CA ILE A 315 25.54 -5.21 -6.18
C ILE A 315 26.69 -5.08 -7.18
N ILE A 316 27.87 -4.63 -6.72
CA ILE A 316 29.11 -4.59 -7.51
C ILE A 316 29.52 -6.00 -7.94
N LYS A 317 29.61 -6.94 -7.00
CA LYS A 317 30.05 -8.34 -7.26
C LYS A 317 29.17 -9.07 -8.26
N VAL A 318 27.85 -8.83 -8.24
CA VAL A 318 26.91 -9.45 -9.20
C VAL A 318 26.84 -8.70 -10.54
N GLY A 319 27.72 -7.71 -10.77
CA GLY A 319 27.82 -6.99 -12.05
C GLY A 319 26.63 -6.09 -12.37
N LYS A 320 25.84 -5.69 -11.36
CA LYS A 320 24.65 -4.84 -11.55
C LYS A 320 24.97 -3.34 -11.62
N MET A 321 26.19 -2.91 -11.33
CA MET A 321 26.54 -1.49 -11.37
C MET A 321 26.56 -0.94 -12.79
N ILE A 322 25.85 0.18 -13.00
CA ILE A 322 25.77 0.88 -14.29
C ILE A 322 26.69 2.09 -14.28
N ASN A 323 26.67 2.87 -13.19
CA ASN A 323 27.62 3.93 -12.95
C ASN A 323 28.82 3.36 -12.15
N PRO A 324 29.98 3.14 -12.80
CA PRO A 324 31.18 2.65 -12.12
C PRO A 324 31.81 3.69 -11.18
N LEU A 325 31.36 4.95 -11.24
CA LEU A 325 31.79 6.04 -10.37
C LEU A 325 30.83 6.30 -9.21
N TYR A 326 29.83 5.43 -9.02
CA TYR A 326 28.91 5.55 -7.89
C TYR A 326 29.67 5.35 -6.57
N GLN A 327 29.60 6.36 -5.71
CA GLN A 327 30.20 6.39 -4.37
C GLN A 327 29.13 6.39 -3.27
N GLY A 328 27.87 6.18 -3.65
CA GLY A 328 26.76 6.10 -2.73
C GLY A 328 26.65 4.75 -2.03
N SER A 329 25.66 4.64 -1.15
CA SER A 329 25.38 3.42 -0.39
C SER A 329 24.04 2.81 -0.81
N ILE A 330 24.01 1.48 -0.95
CA ILE A 330 22.81 0.72 -1.30
C ILE A 330 22.47 -0.16 -0.11
N TYR A 331 21.24 -0.13 0.36
CA TYR A 331 20.71 -0.91 1.49
C TYR A 331 19.55 -1.79 1.01
N ASP A 332 19.27 -2.89 1.70
CA ASP A 332 18.08 -3.70 1.43
C ASP A 332 16.89 -3.21 2.28
N TYR A 333 15.82 -2.76 1.62
CA TYR A 333 14.59 -2.36 2.28
C TYR A 333 13.96 -3.50 3.10
N ASN A 334 14.11 -4.76 2.65
CA ASN A 334 13.55 -5.90 3.37
C ASN A 334 14.17 -6.09 4.76
N GLU A 335 15.46 -5.79 4.89
CA GLU A 335 16.18 -5.82 6.17
C GLU A 335 15.69 -4.69 7.09
N ALA A 336 15.51 -3.47 6.56
CA ALA A 336 14.94 -2.34 7.29
C ALA A 336 13.55 -2.67 7.87
N ALA A 337 12.66 -3.20 7.02
CA ALA A 337 11.33 -3.61 7.42
C ALA A 337 11.36 -4.74 8.45
N SER A 338 12.27 -5.72 8.31
CA SER A 338 12.44 -6.82 9.28
C SER A 338 12.88 -6.30 10.65
N ILE A 339 13.88 -5.41 10.69
CA ILE A 339 14.35 -4.79 11.93
C ILE A 339 13.23 -3.97 12.56
N GLY A 340 12.51 -3.17 11.77
CA GLY A 340 11.37 -2.38 12.23
C GLY A 340 10.25 -3.24 12.82
N GLN A 341 9.94 -4.40 12.23
CA GLN A 341 8.92 -5.32 12.77
C GLN A 341 9.34 -5.96 14.10
N ASN A 342 10.64 -6.16 14.32
CA ASN A 342 11.17 -6.93 15.46
C ASN A 342 11.88 -6.06 16.51
N GLN A 343 11.73 -4.73 16.45
CA GLN A 343 12.44 -3.82 17.33
C GLN A 343 11.98 -3.95 18.79
N ILE A 344 12.96 -3.95 19.70
CA ILE A 344 12.72 -3.99 21.15
C ILE A 344 12.03 -2.71 21.59
N THR A 345 10.98 -2.85 22.42
CA THR A 345 10.28 -1.72 23.02
C THR A 345 11.19 -1.04 24.06
N PRO A 346 11.49 0.26 23.92
CA PRO A 346 12.27 0.98 24.92
C PRO A 346 11.47 1.19 26.20
N SER A 347 12.15 1.60 27.29
CA SER A 347 11.53 1.90 28.58
C SER A 347 10.72 3.22 28.60
N TYR A 348 10.86 4.04 27.56
CA TYR A 348 10.14 5.30 27.39
C TYR A 348 9.15 5.19 26.23
N LYS A 349 8.21 6.14 26.18
CA LYS A 349 7.20 6.17 25.13
C LYS A 349 7.83 6.49 23.77
N LYS A 350 7.69 5.59 22.81
CA LYS A 350 8.22 5.74 21.46
C LYS A 350 7.18 5.35 20.42
N PHE A 351 6.64 6.32 19.72
CA PHE A 351 5.74 6.08 18.59
C PHE A 351 6.51 5.47 17.43
N ARG A 352 5.95 4.41 16.85
CA ARG A 352 6.59 3.66 15.78
C ARG A 352 6.49 4.40 14.46
N GLY A 353 7.44 4.14 13.58
CA GLY A 353 7.52 4.81 12.28
C GLY A 353 8.01 3.93 11.16
N LEU A 354 7.56 4.18 9.94
CA LEU A 354 7.96 3.43 8.74
C LEU A 354 8.04 4.37 7.52
N PHE A 355 8.45 3.82 6.38
CA PHE A 355 8.66 4.58 5.14
C PHE A 355 8.37 3.68 3.93
N PRO A 356 7.82 4.19 2.80
CA PRO A 356 7.50 3.39 1.62
C PRO A 356 8.74 3.01 0.79
N GLY A 357 9.79 3.82 0.88
CA GLY A 357 11.06 3.69 0.18
C GLY A 357 11.99 4.85 0.56
N TRP A 358 13.27 4.74 0.26
CA TRP A 358 14.22 5.82 0.50
C TRP A 358 15.32 5.81 -0.57
N ASP A 359 15.53 6.94 -1.21
CA ASP A 359 16.52 7.15 -2.26
C ASP A 359 16.76 8.64 -2.51
N ASN A 360 17.83 9.18 -1.94
CA ASN A 360 18.21 10.59 -2.13
C ASN A 360 19.18 10.84 -3.28
N GLU A 361 19.32 9.89 -4.22
CA GLU A 361 20.15 10.03 -5.42
C GLU A 361 19.76 11.26 -6.28
N ALA A 362 18.48 11.63 -6.33
CA ALA A 362 17.98 12.82 -7.02
C ALA A 362 18.60 14.13 -6.47
N ARG A 363 18.89 14.15 -5.17
CA ARG A 363 19.47 15.27 -4.41
C ARG A 363 20.99 15.31 -4.50
N ILE A 364 21.66 14.14 -4.48
CA ILE A 364 23.13 14.01 -4.51
C ILE A 364 23.63 12.99 -5.56
N PRO A 365 23.53 13.31 -6.86
CA PRO A 365 23.82 12.34 -7.92
C PRO A 365 25.22 11.69 -7.82
N GLY A 366 25.25 10.37 -7.94
CA GLY A 366 26.44 9.53 -7.83
C GLY A 366 26.86 9.20 -6.41
N ARG A 367 26.21 9.79 -5.39
CA ARG A 367 26.54 9.64 -3.97
C ARG A 367 25.31 9.34 -3.09
N GLY A 368 24.16 9.04 -3.70
CA GLY A 368 22.92 8.73 -3.01
C GLY A 368 23.03 7.59 -2.00
N THR A 369 22.10 7.60 -1.06
CA THR A 369 21.75 6.47 -0.20
C THR A 369 20.40 5.94 -0.66
N THR A 370 20.40 4.69 -1.12
CA THR A 370 19.24 4.05 -1.74
C THR A 370 18.89 2.76 -1.00
N TYR A 371 17.62 2.60 -0.62
CA TYR A 371 17.05 1.36 -0.13
C TYR A 371 16.37 0.63 -1.30
N THR A 372 17.06 -0.36 -1.86
CA THR A 372 16.53 -1.17 -2.96
C THR A 372 15.54 -2.21 -2.44
N ASN A 373 14.75 -2.80 -3.35
CA ASN A 373 13.75 -3.85 -3.09
C ASN A 373 12.54 -3.39 -2.27
N ALA A 374 12.31 -2.08 -2.15
CA ALA A 374 11.07 -1.56 -1.59
C ALA A 374 9.86 -2.02 -2.42
N SER A 375 8.82 -2.49 -1.73
CA SER A 375 7.58 -2.97 -2.36
C SER A 375 6.34 -2.65 -1.50
N PRO A 376 5.17 -2.44 -2.14
CA PRO A 376 3.91 -2.24 -1.44
C PRO A 376 3.55 -3.40 -0.49
N LEU A 377 3.85 -4.66 -0.86
CA LEU A 377 3.64 -5.83 0.01
C LEU A 377 4.45 -5.71 1.30
N LYS A 378 5.75 -5.46 1.18
CA LYS A 378 6.63 -5.42 2.36
C LYS A 378 6.27 -4.25 3.27
N PHE A 379 5.88 -3.12 2.68
CA PHE A 379 5.32 -1.97 3.39
C PHE A 379 4.01 -2.34 4.12
N HIS A 380 3.06 -3.00 3.47
CA HIS A 380 1.82 -3.49 4.08
C HIS A 380 2.11 -4.41 5.28
N GLN A 381 2.95 -5.42 5.11
CA GLN A 381 3.32 -6.35 6.17
C GLN A 381 3.94 -5.64 7.37
N TRP A 382 4.80 -4.67 7.10
CA TRP A 382 5.41 -3.85 8.14
C TRP A 382 4.36 -3.02 8.88
N LEU A 383 3.50 -2.31 8.16
CA LEU A 383 2.43 -1.52 8.75
C LEU A 383 1.48 -2.37 9.60
N ALA A 384 1.06 -3.54 9.11
CA ALA A 384 0.17 -4.45 9.85
C ALA A 384 0.79 -4.92 11.18
N SER A 385 2.11 -5.18 11.18
CA SER A 385 2.84 -5.50 12.41
C SER A 385 2.88 -4.30 13.37
N LEU A 386 3.13 -3.09 12.86
CA LEU A 386 3.12 -1.87 13.68
C LEU A 386 1.73 -1.54 14.24
N ILE A 387 0.65 -1.80 13.50
CA ILE A 387 -0.74 -1.68 14.00
C ILE A 387 -0.93 -2.60 15.21
N THR A 388 -0.59 -3.88 15.06
CA THR A 388 -0.71 -4.88 16.13
C THR A 388 0.10 -4.47 17.37
N PHE A 389 1.34 -4.03 17.15
CA PHE A 389 2.21 -3.52 18.21
C PHE A 389 1.58 -2.31 18.92
N THR A 390 1.15 -1.31 18.14
CA THR A 390 0.65 -0.04 18.67
C THR A 390 -0.58 -0.26 19.54
N LYS A 391 -1.50 -1.12 19.13
CA LYS A 391 -2.69 -1.44 19.92
C LYS A 391 -2.39 -2.18 21.22
N LYS A 392 -1.36 -3.03 21.20
CA LYS A 392 -0.93 -3.77 22.39
C LYS A 392 -0.25 -2.87 23.42
N HIS A 393 0.49 -1.86 22.98
CA HIS A 393 1.37 -1.06 23.83
C HIS A 393 0.85 0.34 24.16
N PHE A 394 -0.15 0.85 23.42
CA PHE A 394 -0.70 2.19 23.59
C PHE A 394 -2.21 2.17 23.77
N LYS A 395 -2.69 3.05 24.65
CA LYS A 395 -4.13 3.32 24.83
C LYS A 395 -4.72 4.03 23.59
N PRO A 396 -6.04 3.98 23.37
CA PRO A 396 -6.66 4.51 22.15
C PRO A 396 -6.32 5.98 21.80
N SER A 397 -6.14 6.84 22.81
CA SER A 397 -5.76 8.25 22.60
C SER A 397 -4.32 8.44 22.10
N GLU A 398 -3.50 7.39 22.11
CA GLU A 398 -2.06 7.43 21.79
C GLU A 398 -1.66 6.45 20.68
N GLN A 399 -2.61 5.85 19.98
CA GLN A 399 -2.34 4.86 18.92
C GLN A 399 -1.90 5.52 17.60
N PHE A 400 -0.74 6.19 17.63
CA PHE A 400 -0.14 6.86 16.47
C PHE A 400 0.96 6.02 15.82
N ILE A 401 1.01 6.05 14.49
CA ILE A 401 2.12 5.52 13.69
C ILE A 401 2.53 6.60 12.68
N PHE A 402 3.83 6.89 12.59
CA PHE A 402 4.37 7.92 11.72
C PHE A 402 4.89 7.32 10.40
N ILE A 403 4.60 7.95 9.27
CA ILE A 403 5.06 7.54 7.95
C ILE A 403 5.94 8.64 7.37
N ASN A 404 7.19 8.30 7.05
CA ASN A 404 8.07 9.16 6.26
C ASN A 404 8.04 8.70 4.80
N ALA A 405 7.33 9.34 3.89
CA ALA A 405 6.53 10.57 4.04
C ALA A 405 5.28 10.51 3.15
N TRP A 406 4.47 11.57 3.18
CA TRP A 406 3.47 11.82 2.15
C TRP A 406 4.12 12.07 0.79
N ASN A 407 5.05 13.02 0.70
CA ASN A 407 5.54 13.58 -0.55
C ASN A 407 7.06 13.92 -0.59
N GLU A 408 7.94 13.16 0.08
CA GLU A 408 9.41 13.35 -0.03
C GLU A 408 9.95 12.73 -1.35
N TRP A 409 9.57 13.32 -2.49
CA TRP A 409 9.83 12.77 -3.83
C TRP A 409 11.30 12.63 -4.18
N ALA A 410 12.14 13.63 -3.86
CA ALA A 410 13.57 13.57 -4.18
C ALA A 410 14.36 12.67 -3.22
N GLU A 411 13.70 12.11 -2.20
CA GLU A 411 14.20 11.03 -1.36
C GLU A 411 13.46 9.72 -1.61
N GLY A 412 12.65 9.60 -2.66
CA GLY A 412 11.89 8.38 -2.96
C GLY A 412 10.93 7.93 -1.84
N ALA A 413 10.67 8.78 -0.86
CA ALA A 413 9.91 8.49 0.36
C ALA A 413 8.51 9.11 0.28
N HIS A 414 7.72 8.70 -0.71
CA HIS A 414 6.38 9.23 -0.96
C HIS A 414 5.31 8.13 -0.90
N LEU A 415 4.20 8.44 -0.22
CA LEU A 415 2.94 7.69 -0.35
C LEU A 415 2.17 8.11 -1.60
N GLU A 416 2.41 9.33 -2.09
CA GLU A 416 1.73 9.84 -3.28
C GLU A 416 1.91 8.90 -4.49
N PRO A 417 0.86 8.74 -5.32
CA PRO A 417 0.90 7.80 -6.45
C PRO A 417 1.97 8.16 -7.48
N ASP A 418 2.81 7.18 -7.82
CA ASP A 418 3.83 7.27 -8.88
C ASP A 418 3.47 6.43 -10.10
N ARG A 419 4.23 6.60 -11.18
CA ARG A 419 4.00 5.87 -12.44
C ARG A 419 4.29 4.37 -12.36
N LYS A 420 5.06 3.90 -11.37
CA LYS A 420 5.46 2.50 -11.24
C LYS A 420 4.41 1.70 -10.48
N PHE A 421 4.02 2.19 -9.32
CA PHE A 421 3.21 1.54 -8.31
C PHE A 421 1.79 2.11 -8.22
N GLY A 422 1.51 3.27 -8.82
CA GLY A 422 0.20 3.90 -8.77
C GLY A 422 -0.23 4.10 -7.32
N PHE A 423 -1.45 3.68 -6.99
CA PHE A 423 -2.05 3.83 -5.66
C PHE A 423 -1.68 2.73 -4.66
N SER A 424 -0.75 1.83 -4.98
CA SER A 424 -0.54 0.61 -4.17
C SER A 424 -0.01 0.86 -2.75
N PHE A 425 0.80 1.88 -2.51
CA PHE A 425 1.23 2.24 -1.14
C PHE A 425 0.07 2.81 -0.30
N LEU A 426 -0.76 3.68 -0.89
CA LEU A 426 -1.98 4.18 -0.24
C LEU A 426 -2.98 3.04 0.02
N GLU A 427 -3.14 2.14 -0.95
CA GLU A 427 -3.97 0.96 -0.80
C GLU A 427 -3.44 0.02 0.30
N ALA A 428 -2.12 -0.11 0.45
CA ALA A 428 -1.52 -0.84 1.57
C ALA A 428 -1.86 -0.20 2.93
N CYS A 429 -1.86 1.14 3.05
CA CYS A 429 -2.32 1.83 4.25
C CYS A 429 -3.79 1.52 4.58
N ARG A 430 -4.66 1.56 3.57
CA ARG A 430 -6.08 1.26 3.73
C ARG A 430 -6.29 -0.20 4.12
N LEU A 431 -5.71 -1.14 3.37
CA LEU A 431 -5.88 -2.58 3.59
C LEU A 431 -5.36 -3.02 4.95
N ALA A 432 -4.21 -2.51 5.41
CA ALA A 432 -3.66 -2.85 6.72
C ALA A 432 -4.65 -2.54 7.86
N GLN A 433 -5.28 -1.37 7.81
CA GLN A 433 -6.26 -0.92 8.80
C GLN A 433 -7.59 -1.67 8.67
N GLN A 434 -8.13 -1.80 7.45
CA GLN A 434 -9.42 -2.46 7.24
C GLN A 434 -9.35 -3.95 7.61
N LEU A 435 -8.25 -4.63 7.31
CA LEU A 435 -8.04 -6.02 7.71
C LEU A 435 -7.92 -6.17 9.23
N ASP A 436 -7.23 -5.25 9.91
CA ASP A 436 -7.17 -5.24 11.38
C ASP A 436 -8.57 -5.08 12.01
N ILE A 437 -9.39 -4.17 11.48
CA ILE A 437 -10.77 -3.99 11.95
C ILE A 437 -11.60 -5.27 11.74
N LEU A 438 -11.53 -5.86 10.54
CA LEU A 438 -12.23 -7.11 10.25
C LEU A 438 -11.77 -8.24 11.19
N MET A 439 -10.48 -8.33 11.50
CA MET A 439 -9.97 -9.33 12.45
C MET A 439 -10.57 -9.15 13.86
N GLN A 440 -10.72 -7.91 14.34
CA GLN A 440 -11.31 -7.64 15.66
C GLN A 440 -12.80 -7.95 15.73
N GLN A 441 -13.52 -7.71 14.62
CA GLN A 441 -14.94 -7.99 14.53
C GLN A 441 -15.25 -9.49 14.49
N LYS A 442 -14.25 -10.36 14.29
CA LYS A 442 -14.41 -11.82 14.21
C LYS A 442 -15.23 -12.38 15.36
N SER A 443 -14.83 -12.11 16.60
CA SER A 443 -15.52 -12.66 17.79
C SER A 443 -16.94 -12.12 17.92
N ASN A 444 -17.16 -10.84 17.61
CA ASN A 444 -18.50 -10.23 17.63
C ASN A 444 -19.41 -10.85 16.56
N PHE A 445 -18.89 -11.11 15.37
CA PHE A 445 -19.64 -11.76 14.29
C PHE A 445 -19.99 -13.21 14.63
N ILE A 446 -19.14 -13.89 15.40
CA ILE A 446 -19.39 -15.25 15.90
C ILE A 446 -20.39 -15.24 17.07
N ALA A 447 -20.41 -14.18 17.89
CA ALA A 447 -21.23 -14.08 19.09
C ALA A 447 -22.62 -13.45 18.88
N GLN A 448 -22.86 -12.68 17.81
CA GLN A 448 -24.13 -11.99 17.59
C GLN A 448 -25.28 -12.94 17.17
N GLY A 449 -26.50 -12.64 17.66
CA GLY A 449 -27.76 -13.34 17.39
C GLY A 449 -28.25 -13.36 15.92
N ASN A 450 -27.40 -13.03 14.95
CA ASN A 450 -27.65 -13.17 13.50
C ASN A 450 -27.37 -14.60 12.98
N CYS A 451 -26.99 -15.54 13.85
CA CYS A 451 -26.78 -16.96 13.51
C CYS A 451 -27.97 -17.63 12.81
N ARG A 452 -29.16 -17.01 12.79
CA ARG A 452 -30.34 -17.53 12.11
C ARG A 452 -30.45 -17.13 10.63
N LYS A 453 -29.75 -16.09 10.17
CA LYS A 453 -29.88 -15.58 8.79
C LYS A 453 -28.90 -16.26 7.84
N VAL A 454 -29.44 -16.85 6.78
CA VAL A 454 -28.68 -17.60 5.76
C VAL A 454 -28.99 -17.03 4.38
N ALA A 455 -27.97 -16.53 3.70
CA ALA A 455 -28.06 -16.12 2.31
C ALA A 455 -27.70 -17.31 1.41
N ILE A 456 -28.61 -17.71 0.53
CA ILE A 456 -28.29 -18.65 -0.55
C ILE A 456 -28.02 -17.84 -1.81
N ILE A 457 -26.76 -17.78 -2.22
CA ILE A 457 -26.33 -17.02 -3.39
C ILE A 457 -26.27 -17.97 -4.59
N ILE A 458 -27.06 -17.68 -5.61
CA ILE A 458 -27.23 -18.53 -6.79
C ILE A 458 -26.88 -17.74 -8.05
N HIS A 459 -25.84 -18.17 -8.77
CA HIS A 459 -25.62 -17.69 -10.14
C HIS A 459 -26.33 -18.61 -11.15
N ALA A 460 -27.49 -18.16 -11.64
CA ALA A 460 -28.41 -18.88 -12.51
C ALA A 460 -28.17 -18.54 -13.99
N TYR A 461 -27.06 -19.04 -14.54
CA TYR A 461 -26.75 -18.91 -15.97
C TYR A 461 -27.61 -19.83 -16.85
N TYR A 462 -27.91 -21.04 -16.37
CA TYR A 462 -28.76 -22.05 -17.05
C TYR A 462 -30.10 -22.20 -16.32
N PRO A 463 -31.19 -21.61 -16.84
CA PRO A 463 -32.49 -21.62 -16.16
C PRO A 463 -33.10 -23.01 -15.96
N ASP A 464 -32.75 -24.01 -16.77
CA ASP A 464 -33.23 -25.38 -16.58
C ASP A 464 -32.65 -26.04 -15.31
N ILE A 465 -31.38 -25.79 -15.02
CA ILE A 465 -30.73 -26.29 -13.78
C ILE A 465 -31.17 -25.47 -12.57
N PHE A 466 -31.46 -24.18 -12.77
CA PHE A 466 -31.96 -23.32 -11.68
C PHE A 466 -33.23 -23.90 -11.05
N HIS A 467 -34.15 -24.44 -11.86
CA HIS A 467 -35.36 -25.08 -11.37
C HIS A 467 -35.05 -26.23 -10.38
N GLU A 468 -34.06 -27.06 -10.72
CA GLU A 468 -33.61 -28.18 -9.89
C GLU A 468 -32.98 -27.73 -8.56
N ILE A 469 -32.30 -26.57 -8.55
CA ILE A 469 -31.74 -25.95 -7.34
C ILE A 469 -32.87 -25.51 -6.41
N VAL A 470 -33.84 -24.76 -6.93
CA VAL A 470 -34.95 -24.21 -6.13
C VAL A 470 -35.79 -25.32 -5.51
N GLN A 471 -36.04 -26.42 -6.23
CA GLN A 471 -36.81 -27.56 -5.71
C GLN A 471 -36.18 -28.24 -4.49
N ARG A 472 -34.86 -28.13 -4.30
CA ARG A 472 -34.14 -28.73 -3.16
C ARG A 472 -34.12 -27.83 -1.93
N ILE A 473 -34.34 -26.53 -2.12
CA ILE A 473 -34.36 -25.57 -1.03
C ILE A 473 -35.74 -25.63 -0.38
N SER A 474 -35.76 -26.07 0.87
CA SER A 474 -36.97 -26.11 1.69
C SER A 474 -36.88 -25.11 2.83
N LYS A 475 -38.03 -24.58 3.27
CA LYS A 475 -38.07 -23.72 4.47
C LYS A 475 -37.49 -24.44 5.67
N SER A 476 -36.65 -23.72 6.42
CA SER A 476 -36.13 -24.16 7.70
C SER A 476 -36.84 -23.42 8.82
N ASP A 477 -37.27 -24.15 9.84
CA ASP A 477 -37.85 -23.56 11.05
C ASP A 477 -36.76 -22.96 11.96
N GLN A 478 -35.50 -23.34 11.71
CA GLN A 478 -34.34 -22.90 12.48
C GLN A 478 -33.66 -21.65 11.91
N TYR A 479 -33.75 -21.45 10.59
CA TYR A 479 -33.02 -20.41 9.86
C TYR A 479 -33.92 -19.60 8.92
N GLU A 480 -33.75 -18.29 8.95
CA GLU A 480 -34.33 -17.35 7.99
C GLU A 480 -33.49 -17.37 6.71
N ILE A 481 -34.06 -17.93 5.65
CA ILE A 481 -33.39 -18.11 4.36
C ILE A 481 -33.85 -17.03 3.39
N LYS A 482 -32.89 -16.38 2.74
CA LYS A 482 -33.12 -15.48 1.60
C LYS A 482 -32.27 -15.90 0.39
N LEU A 483 -32.86 -15.85 -0.79
CA LEU A 483 -32.17 -16.16 -2.05
C LEU A 483 -31.64 -14.88 -2.69
N PHE A 484 -30.35 -14.86 -3.02
CA PHE A 484 -29.72 -13.80 -3.82
C PHE A 484 -29.31 -14.37 -5.16
N ILE A 485 -30.01 -13.97 -6.21
CA ILE A 485 -29.93 -14.64 -7.50
C ILE A 485 -29.34 -13.68 -8.52
N THR A 486 -28.29 -14.12 -9.22
CA THR A 486 -27.79 -13.40 -10.41
C THR A 486 -28.08 -14.22 -11.65
N THR A 487 -28.50 -13.55 -12.72
CA THR A 487 -28.82 -14.20 -14.00
C THR A 487 -28.61 -13.22 -15.14
N PRO A 488 -28.33 -13.67 -16.38
CA PRO A 488 -28.36 -12.80 -17.54
C PRO A 488 -29.66 -12.00 -17.61
N HIS A 489 -29.59 -10.72 -17.97
CA HIS A 489 -30.77 -9.83 -18.02
C HIS A 489 -31.97 -10.44 -18.78
N CYS A 490 -31.71 -11.15 -19.86
CA CYS A 490 -32.74 -11.81 -20.68
C CYS A 490 -33.45 -12.98 -19.99
N HIS A 491 -32.87 -13.55 -18.93
CA HIS A 491 -33.42 -14.70 -18.22
C HIS A 491 -34.26 -14.32 -17.00
N ILE A 492 -34.25 -13.05 -16.56
CA ILE A 492 -34.98 -12.60 -15.36
C ILE A 492 -36.44 -13.08 -15.35
N PRO A 493 -37.26 -12.87 -16.41
CA PRO A 493 -38.66 -13.28 -16.39
C PRO A 493 -38.85 -14.80 -16.21
N LEU A 494 -37.93 -15.60 -16.74
CA LEU A 494 -37.97 -17.06 -16.60
C LEU A 494 -37.58 -17.50 -15.19
N ILE A 495 -36.59 -16.84 -14.58
CA ILE A 495 -36.16 -17.09 -13.20
C ILE A 495 -37.26 -16.71 -12.22
N GLU A 496 -37.93 -15.55 -12.41
CA GLU A 496 -39.07 -15.11 -11.60
C GLU A 496 -40.20 -16.15 -11.62
N LYS A 497 -40.59 -16.62 -12.81
CA LYS A 497 -41.62 -17.65 -12.95
C LYS A 497 -41.30 -18.94 -12.21
N GLN A 498 -40.03 -19.33 -12.15
CA GLN A 498 -39.60 -20.54 -11.43
C GLN A 498 -39.61 -20.36 -9.90
N LEU A 499 -39.63 -19.13 -9.40
CA LEU A 499 -39.67 -18.82 -7.97
C LEU A 499 -41.08 -18.61 -7.41
N GLU A 500 -42.08 -18.34 -8.26
CA GLU A 500 -43.47 -18.07 -7.86
C GLU A 500 -44.03 -19.14 -6.89
N SER A 501 -43.64 -20.41 -7.05
CA SER A 501 -44.08 -21.52 -6.21
C SER A 501 -43.20 -21.79 -4.97
N SER A 502 -42.05 -21.12 -4.84
CA SER A 502 -41.06 -21.42 -3.79
C SER A 502 -41.47 -20.87 -2.41
N ASN A 503 -42.18 -19.75 -2.36
CA ASN A 503 -42.54 -19.03 -1.12
C ASN A 503 -41.32 -18.65 -0.24
N ILE A 504 -40.12 -18.52 -0.82
CA ILE A 504 -38.88 -18.09 -0.15
C ILE A 504 -38.64 -16.61 -0.46
N ASP A 505 -38.13 -15.82 0.50
CA ASP A 505 -37.72 -14.45 0.21
C ASP A 505 -36.55 -14.45 -0.80
N TYR A 506 -36.61 -13.58 -1.81
CA TYR A 506 -35.60 -13.55 -2.86
C TYR A 506 -35.34 -12.16 -3.42
N GLN A 507 -34.16 -11.98 -4.00
CA GLN A 507 -33.78 -10.81 -4.78
C GLN A 507 -33.03 -11.25 -6.04
N ILE A 508 -33.44 -10.71 -7.20
CA ILE A 508 -32.85 -11.05 -8.51
C ILE A 508 -32.06 -9.86 -9.04
N PHE A 509 -30.87 -10.14 -9.56
CA PHE A 509 -29.97 -9.16 -10.16
C PHE A 509 -29.62 -9.60 -11.58
N GLY A 510 -29.98 -8.75 -12.55
CA GLY A 510 -29.52 -8.90 -13.92
C GLY A 510 -28.04 -8.58 -14.03
N VAL A 511 -27.27 -9.45 -14.68
CA VAL A 511 -25.83 -9.26 -14.90
C VAL A 511 -25.43 -9.52 -16.35
N ASN A 512 -24.33 -8.91 -16.77
CA ASN A 512 -23.65 -9.27 -18.00
C ASN A 512 -22.91 -10.60 -17.84
N ASN A 513 -22.68 -11.31 -18.95
CA ASN A 513 -21.87 -12.52 -18.94
C ASN A 513 -20.37 -12.19 -18.85
N ARG A 514 -19.92 -11.80 -17.64
CA ARG A 514 -18.54 -11.38 -17.37
C ARG A 514 -18.09 -11.85 -16.00
N GLY A 515 -16.91 -12.48 -15.93
CA GLY A 515 -16.35 -13.01 -14.69
C GLY A 515 -17.10 -14.22 -14.14
N ARG A 516 -17.85 -14.93 -15.00
CA ARG A 516 -18.62 -16.15 -14.70
C ARG A 516 -19.50 -15.99 -13.46
N ASP A 517 -19.48 -16.97 -12.55
CA ASP A 517 -20.17 -16.92 -11.27
C ASP A 517 -19.41 -16.09 -10.20
N ILE A 518 -18.14 -15.74 -10.43
CA ILE A 518 -17.26 -15.09 -9.46
C ILE A 518 -17.56 -13.60 -9.34
N LEU A 519 -17.56 -12.84 -10.43
CA LEU A 519 -17.84 -11.40 -10.37
C LEU A 519 -19.25 -11.12 -9.82
N PRO A 520 -20.32 -11.80 -10.29
CA PRO A 520 -21.65 -11.65 -9.70
C PRO A 520 -21.67 -11.97 -8.20
N PHE A 521 -20.96 -13.02 -7.78
CA PHE A 521 -20.85 -13.37 -6.37
C PHE A 521 -20.15 -12.29 -5.54
N VAL A 522 -19.01 -11.76 -5.98
CA VAL A 522 -18.29 -10.69 -5.27
C VAL A 522 -19.15 -9.42 -5.17
N LYS A 523 -19.91 -9.07 -6.20
CA LYS A 523 -20.87 -7.96 -6.17
C LYS A 523 -21.99 -8.20 -5.14
N LEU A 524 -22.57 -9.39 -5.12
CA LEU A 524 -23.63 -9.75 -4.16
C LEU A 524 -23.13 -9.86 -2.71
N LEU A 525 -21.87 -10.23 -2.50
CA LEU A 525 -21.29 -10.35 -1.17
C LEU A 525 -21.41 -9.05 -0.37
N LYS A 526 -21.35 -7.89 -1.04
CA LYS A 526 -21.56 -6.58 -0.41
C LYS A 526 -22.98 -6.48 0.17
N GLU A 527 -23.99 -6.76 -0.65
CA GLU A 527 -25.40 -6.72 -0.25
C GLU A 527 -25.67 -7.69 0.92
N VAL A 528 -25.12 -8.90 0.85
CA VAL A 528 -25.27 -9.92 1.88
C VAL A 528 -24.62 -9.50 3.20
N TYR A 529 -23.46 -8.84 3.12
CA TYR A 529 -22.78 -8.26 4.29
C TYR A 529 -23.57 -7.10 4.91
N GLU A 530 -24.07 -6.17 4.08
CA GLU A 530 -24.85 -5.00 4.53
C GLU A 530 -26.21 -5.39 5.12
N GLN A 531 -26.86 -6.45 4.60
CA GLN A 531 -28.08 -7.02 5.19
C GLN A 531 -27.81 -7.93 6.41
N HIS A 532 -26.56 -8.01 6.87
CA HIS A 532 -26.13 -8.73 8.08
C HIS A 532 -26.43 -10.24 8.09
N PHE A 533 -26.34 -10.91 6.93
CA PHE A 533 -26.42 -12.37 6.89
C PHE A 533 -25.17 -12.99 7.49
N ALA A 534 -25.34 -13.95 8.41
CA ALA A 534 -24.22 -14.60 9.08
C ALA A 534 -23.54 -15.67 8.21
N PHE A 535 -24.35 -16.39 7.42
CA PHE A 535 -23.92 -17.52 6.60
C PHE A 535 -24.29 -17.33 5.14
N ILE A 536 -23.43 -17.86 4.28
CA ILE A 536 -23.62 -17.94 2.83
C ILE A 536 -23.58 -19.40 2.41
N VAL A 537 -24.55 -19.82 1.61
CA VAL A 537 -24.46 -21.02 0.77
C VAL A 537 -24.33 -20.54 -0.67
N LYS A 538 -23.15 -20.72 -1.27
CA LYS A 538 -22.89 -20.33 -2.65
C LYS A 538 -23.06 -21.53 -3.56
N VAL A 539 -23.93 -21.40 -4.57
CA VAL A 539 -24.11 -22.38 -5.64
C VAL A 539 -24.24 -21.67 -6.99
N HIS A 540 -24.04 -22.40 -8.08
CA HIS A 540 -24.28 -21.86 -9.41
C HIS A 540 -24.72 -22.97 -10.37
N THR A 541 -25.36 -22.60 -11.46
CA THR A 541 -25.72 -23.57 -12.49
C THR A 541 -24.49 -23.93 -13.32
N LYS A 542 -24.27 -25.22 -13.62
CA LYS A 542 -23.14 -25.67 -14.46
C LYS A 542 -23.59 -26.81 -15.38
N LYS A 543 -23.30 -26.69 -16.68
CA LYS A 543 -23.48 -27.78 -17.67
C LYS A 543 -22.12 -28.35 -18.07
N SER A 544 -21.91 -29.64 -17.82
CA SER A 544 -20.72 -30.35 -18.31
C SER A 544 -20.95 -30.78 -19.76
N LYS A 545 -20.27 -30.17 -20.73
CA LYS A 545 -20.42 -30.49 -22.17
C LYS A 545 -19.72 -31.78 -22.62
N HIS A 546 -18.90 -32.40 -21.77
CA HIS A 546 -18.00 -33.51 -22.14
C HIS A 546 -18.03 -34.72 -21.19
N ARG A 547 -19.03 -34.85 -20.32
CA ARG A 547 -19.12 -35.94 -19.34
C ARG A 547 -20.54 -36.51 -19.26
N ALA A 548 -20.67 -37.84 -19.36
CA ALA A 548 -21.96 -38.55 -19.23
C ALA A 548 -22.48 -38.59 -17.78
N ASP A 549 -21.62 -38.33 -16.78
CA ASP A 549 -21.87 -38.35 -15.34
C ASP A 549 -22.05 -36.94 -14.72
N GLY A 550 -22.01 -35.88 -15.54
CA GLY A 550 -22.00 -34.49 -15.05
C GLY A 550 -23.24 -34.06 -14.26
N SER A 551 -24.42 -34.61 -14.59
CA SER A 551 -25.68 -34.35 -13.87
C SER A 551 -25.72 -35.02 -12.50
N ILE A 552 -25.17 -36.24 -12.38
CA ILE A 552 -25.09 -36.99 -11.11
C ILE A 552 -24.21 -36.23 -10.11
N TRP A 553 -23.08 -35.72 -10.58
CA TRP A 553 -22.14 -34.97 -9.76
C TRP A 553 -22.68 -33.59 -9.32
N CYS A 554 -23.38 -32.88 -10.20
CA CYS A 554 -24.02 -31.62 -9.84
C CYS A 554 -25.17 -31.82 -8.84
N ASN A 555 -25.92 -32.92 -8.97
CA ASN A 555 -26.98 -33.28 -8.03
C ASN A 555 -26.44 -33.63 -6.63
N ASP A 556 -25.32 -34.35 -6.55
CA ASP A 556 -24.66 -34.65 -5.27
C ASP A 556 -24.23 -33.38 -4.52
N LEU A 557 -23.70 -32.38 -5.25
CA LEU A 557 -23.37 -31.06 -4.69
C LEU A 557 -24.59 -30.34 -4.12
N PHE A 558 -25.67 -30.29 -4.89
CA PHE A 558 -26.90 -29.64 -4.44
C PHE A 558 -27.48 -30.33 -3.21
N ASN A 559 -27.46 -31.66 -3.17
CA ASN A 559 -27.95 -32.40 -2.01
C ASN A 559 -27.12 -32.09 -0.76
N LYS A 560 -25.79 -32.05 -0.89
CA LYS A 560 -24.86 -31.75 0.22
C LYS A 560 -24.88 -30.31 0.74
N LEU A 561 -25.41 -29.36 -0.03
CA LEU A 561 -25.39 -27.94 0.32
C LEU A 561 -26.78 -27.33 0.58
N LEU A 562 -27.83 -27.83 -0.10
CA LEU A 562 -29.14 -27.17 -0.14
C LEU A 562 -30.27 -27.97 0.52
N GLU A 563 -30.16 -29.30 0.63
CA GLU A 563 -31.18 -30.08 1.34
C GLU A 563 -31.31 -29.60 2.80
N LYS A 564 -32.54 -29.60 3.33
CA LYS A 564 -32.84 -29.03 4.65
C LYS A 564 -31.93 -29.58 5.76
N SER A 565 -31.70 -30.90 5.79
CA SER A 565 -30.82 -31.56 6.77
C SER A 565 -29.36 -31.12 6.61
N ALA A 566 -28.84 -31.16 5.37
CA ALA A 566 -27.46 -30.80 5.07
C ALA A 566 -27.17 -29.32 5.36
N LEU A 567 -28.06 -28.41 4.96
CA LEU A 567 -27.93 -26.98 5.25
C LEU A 567 -27.85 -26.72 6.76
N VAL A 568 -28.73 -27.37 7.53
CA VAL A 568 -28.76 -27.25 8.99
C VAL A 568 -27.48 -27.79 9.61
N GLU A 569 -27.04 -28.98 9.20
CA GLU A 569 -25.81 -29.63 9.69
C GLU A 569 -24.57 -28.77 9.40
N ASN A 570 -24.46 -28.24 8.18
CA ASN A 570 -23.32 -27.41 7.76
C ASN A 570 -23.22 -26.12 8.60
N ILE A 571 -24.35 -25.45 8.84
CA ILE A 571 -24.37 -24.24 9.66
C ILE A 571 -24.08 -24.56 11.12
N GLN A 572 -24.63 -25.65 11.65
CA GLN A 572 -24.34 -26.11 13.01
C GLN A 572 -22.85 -26.45 13.18
N TYR A 573 -22.25 -27.10 12.18
CA TYR A 573 -20.82 -27.37 12.17
C TYR A 573 -20.02 -26.06 12.22
N LEU A 574 -20.34 -25.08 11.38
CA LEU A 574 -19.68 -23.76 11.45
C LEU A 574 -19.81 -23.18 12.86
N ASN A 575 -21.01 -23.16 13.45
CA ASN A 575 -21.22 -22.66 14.81
C ASN A 575 -20.35 -23.38 15.86
N ASN A 576 -20.24 -24.71 15.77
CA ASN A 576 -19.45 -25.52 16.71
C ASN A 576 -17.94 -25.35 16.54
N PHE A 577 -17.48 -24.94 15.36
CA PHE A 577 -16.06 -24.71 15.03
C PHE A 577 -15.82 -23.26 14.57
N PRO A 578 -15.71 -22.30 15.51
CA PRO A 578 -15.48 -20.88 15.23
C PRO A 578 -14.27 -20.56 14.35
N GLU A 579 -13.27 -21.44 14.33
CA GLU A 579 -12.08 -21.33 13.49
C GLU A 579 -12.34 -21.66 12.02
N VAL A 580 -13.46 -22.29 11.69
CA VAL A 580 -13.82 -22.68 10.32
C VAL A 580 -14.63 -21.56 9.66
N GLY A 581 -14.14 -21.10 8.50
CA GLY A 581 -14.78 -20.05 7.72
C GLY A 581 -15.48 -20.56 6.48
N ILE A 582 -14.97 -21.65 5.88
CA ILE A 582 -15.48 -22.21 4.63
C ILE A 582 -15.56 -23.74 4.75
N LEU A 583 -16.71 -24.29 4.36
CA LEU A 583 -17.01 -25.70 4.23
C LEU A 583 -17.20 -26.08 2.76
N SER A 584 -16.27 -26.90 2.28
CA SER A 584 -16.30 -27.50 0.94
C SER A 584 -17.07 -28.81 0.95
N PRO A 585 -17.88 -29.10 -0.08
CA PRO A 585 -18.30 -30.46 -0.40
C PRO A 585 -17.10 -31.43 -0.48
N GLU A 586 -17.34 -32.69 -0.12
CA GLU A 586 -16.31 -33.74 -0.21
C GLU A 586 -15.79 -33.89 -1.65
N ASN A 587 -14.48 -34.12 -1.81
CA ASN A 587 -13.76 -34.22 -3.09
C ASN A 587 -13.61 -32.91 -3.89
N HIS A 588 -14.05 -31.77 -3.34
CA HIS A 588 -13.88 -30.45 -3.97
C HIS A 588 -12.78 -29.59 -3.33
N LEU A 589 -12.29 -30.01 -2.16
CA LEU A 589 -11.18 -29.33 -1.50
C LEU A 589 -9.85 -29.82 -2.08
N VAL A 590 -9.24 -29.00 -2.91
CA VAL A 590 -8.01 -29.33 -3.66
C VAL A 590 -6.82 -28.49 -3.21
N PRO A 591 -5.58 -29.03 -3.28
CA PRO A 591 -4.39 -28.30 -2.88
C PRO A 591 -4.03 -27.20 -3.87
N MET A 592 -3.86 -25.97 -3.38
CA MET A 592 -3.69 -24.81 -4.25
C MET A 592 -2.44 -24.94 -5.13
N ASN A 593 -1.31 -25.39 -4.58
CA ASN A 593 -0.03 -25.57 -5.28
C ASN A 593 -0.10 -26.41 -6.58
N ARG A 594 -1.09 -27.30 -6.74
CA ARG A 594 -1.26 -28.10 -7.97
C ARG A 594 -2.03 -27.38 -9.07
N TYR A 595 -2.67 -26.25 -8.76
CA TYR A 595 -3.59 -25.53 -9.65
C TYR A 595 -3.26 -24.04 -9.79
N PHE A 596 -2.01 -23.64 -9.53
CA PHE A 596 -1.55 -22.27 -9.76
C PHE A 596 -1.43 -21.92 -11.26
N SER A 597 -1.00 -22.89 -12.08
CA SER A 597 -0.93 -22.86 -13.57
C SER A 597 -0.78 -21.44 -14.17
N ALA A 598 -1.65 -21.03 -15.09
CA ALA A 598 -1.58 -19.75 -15.77
C ALA A 598 -1.90 -18.54 -14.85
N ASN A 599 -2.51 -18.78 -13.69
CA ASN A 599 -2.96 -17.72 -12.77
C ASN A 599 -1.94 -17.36 -11.69
N GLN A 600 -0.78 -18.03 -11.62
CA GLN A 600 0.10 -17.94 -10.46
C GLN A 600 0.46 -16.52 -10.08
N LYS A 601 0.80 -15.74 -11.10
CA LYS A 601 1.13 -14.33 -10.99
C LYS A 601 -0.03 -13.51 -10.42
N MET A 602 -1.23 -13.72 -10.95
CA MET A 602 -2.41 -12.98 -10.52
C MET A 602 -2.81 -13.33 -9.09
N ILE A 603 -2.73 -14.62 -8.72
CA ILE A 603 -2.97 -15.08 -7.35
C ILE A 603 -1.94 -14.45 -6.40
N GLY A 604 -0.66 -14.41 -6.80
CA GLY A 604 0.40 -13.72 -6.07
C GLY A 604 0.02 -12.28 -5.77
N ASN A 605 -0.25 -11.48 -6.81
CA ASN A 605 -0.59 -10.07 -6.65
C ASN A 605 -1.81 -9.85 -5.75
N LEU A 606 -2.85 -10.68 -5.88
CA LEU A 606 -4.05 -10.56 -5.05
C LEU A 606 -3.83 -11.01 -3.60
N SER A 607 -3.06 -12.08 -3.40
CA SER A 607 -2.65 -12.56 -2.09
C SER A 607 -1.85 -11.48 -1.35
N GLU A 608 -0.92 -10.85 -2.05
CA GLU A 608 -0.08 -9.78 -1.53
C GLU A 608 -0.88 -8.56 -1.08
N ARG A 609 -1.91 -8.17 -1.86
CA ARG A 609 -2.85 -7.11 -1.45
C ARG A 609 -3.55 -7.47 -0.14
N LEU A 610 -3.97 -8.72 0.02
CA LEU A 610 -4.55 -9.21 1.28
C LEU A 610 -3.52 -9.37 2.41
N GLY A 611 -2.23 -9.12 2.17
CA GLY A 611 -1.16 -9.24 3.16
C GLY A 611 -0.72 -10.69 3.41
N VAL A 612 -1.06 -11.62 2.51
CA VAL A 612 -0.64 -13.02 2.58
C VAL A 612 0.46 -13.24 1.53
N ASN A 613 1.63 -13.71 1.96
CA ASN A 613 2.70 -14.02 1.01
C ASN A 613 2.34 -15.25 0.15
N ILE A 614 2.93 -15.33 -1.04
CA ILE A 614 2.62 -16.37 -2.01
C ILE A 614 2.97 -17.77 -1.52
N GLU A 615 4.05 -17.91 -0.75
CA GLU A 615 4.50 -19.19 -0.18
C GLU A 615 3.45 -19.78 0.77
N THR A 616 2.84 -18.92 1.61
CA THR A 616 1.73 -19.29 2.50
C THR A 616 0.50 -19.64 1.69
N ALA A 617 0.15 -18.82 0.68
CA ALA A 617 -1.00 -19.10 -0.19
C ALA A 617 -0.88 -20.46 -0.89
N MET A 618 0.33 -20.84 -1.33
CA MET A 618 0.60 -22.12 -1.99
C MET A 618 0.36 -23.34 -1.08
N GLN A 619 0.43 -23.17 0.24
CA GLN A 619 0.19 -24.24 1.21
C GLN A 619 -1.29 -24.42 1.56
N LEU A 620 -2.16 -23.51 1.09
CA LEU A 620 -3.59 -23.59 1.35
C LEU A 620 -4.29 -24.57 0.40
N ASN A 621 -5.52 -24.93 0.75
CA ASN A 621 -6.46 -25.61 -0.12
C ASN A 621 -7.57 -24.65 -0.53
N PHE A 622 -8.21 -24.90 -1.68
CA PHE A 622 -9.34 -24.11 -2.16
C PHE A 622 -10.48 -25.00 -2.66
N VAL A 623 -11.67 -24.42 -2.78
CA VAL A 623 -12.87 -25.13 -3.22
C VAL A 623 -12.99 -25.07 -4.74
N ALA A 624 -12.66 -26.16 -5.42
CA ALA A 624 -12.79 -26.25 -6.87
C ALA A 624 -14.28 -26.23 -7.29
N GLY A 625 -14.59 -25.37 -8.24
CA GLY A 625 -15.95 -25.17 -8.74
C GLY A 625 -16.80 -24.27 -7.85
N THR A 626 -16.19 -23.55 -6.89
CA THR A 626 -16.78 -22.38 -6.19
C THR A 626 -18.17 -22.58 -5.55
N MET A 627 -18.53 -23.81 -5.16
CA MET A 627 -19.76 -24.12 -4.40
C MET A 627 -19.42 -24.55 -2.98
N PHE A 628 -19.93 -23.85 -1.97
CA PHE A 628 -19.56 -24.05 -0.57
C PHE A 628 -20.57 -23.43 0.39
N THR A 629 -20.49 -23.82 1.66
CA THR A 629 -21.10 -23.09 2.79
C THR A 629 -20.02 -22.30 3.51
N ALA A 630 -20.27 -21.04 3.87
CA ALA A 630 -19.26 -20.19 4.50
C ALA A 630 -19.86 -19.21 5.50
N ARG A 631 -19.02 -18.72 6.41
CA ARG A 631 -19.31 -17.52 7.19
C ARG A 631 -19.15 -16.30 6.30
N THR A 632 -20.12 -15.39 6.30
CA THR A 632 -20.02 -14.15 5.52
C THR A 632 -18.76 -13.37 5.88
N HIS A 633 -18.44 -13.27 7.17
CA HIS A 633 -17.23 -12.60 7.68
C HIS A 633 -15.93 -13.18 7.11
N ALA A 634 -15.85 -14.49 6.84
CA ALA A 634 -14.66 -15.09 6.25
C ALA A 634 -14.38 -14.61 4.81
N LEU A 635 -15.39 -14.04 4.14
CA LEU A 635 -15.31 -13.62 2.73
C LEU A 635 -15.14 -12.10 2.58
N THR A 636 -15.36 -11.31 3.64
CA THR A 636 -15.29 -9.83 3.59
C THR A 636 -13.96 -9.25 3.09
N PRO A 637 -12.78 -9.90 3.24
CA PRO A 637 -11.56 -9.36 2.63
C PRO A 637 -11.62 -9.24 1.10
N LEU A 638 -12.47 -10.03 0.43
CA LEU A 638 -12.69 -9.92 -1.01
C LEU A 638 -13.31 -8.57 -1.41
N LEU A 639 -14.18 -8.04 -0.56
CA LEU A 639 -14.81 -6.73 -0.77
C LEU A 639 -13.78 -5.60 -0.71
N LEU A 640 -12.69 -5.79 0.05
CA LEU A 640 -11.61 -4.82 0.12
C LEU A 640 -10.81 -4.72 -1.18
N LEU A 641 -10.84 -5.72 -2.06
CA LEU A 641 -10.09 -5.69 -3.32
C LEU A 641 -10.73 -4.79 -4.39
N ASN A 642 -11.97 -4.32 -4.17
CA ASN A 642 -12.68 -3.30 -4.97
C ASN A 642 -12.63 -3.56 -6.49
N PHE A 643 -13.05 -4.77 -6.89
CA PHE A 643 -13.09 -5.15 -8.29
C PHE A 643 -14.31 -4.56 -9.02
N GLU A 644 -14.07 -4.14 -10.25
CA GLU A 644 -15.06 -3.64 -11.18
C GLU A 644 -15.19 -4.60 -12.37
N GLU A 645 -16.25 -4.44 -13.15
CA GLU A 645 -16.50 -5.28 -14.31
C GLU A 645 -15.38 -5.19 -15.36
N THR A 646 -14.77 -4.02 -15.50
CA THR A 646 -13.64 -3.79 -16.42
C THR A 646 -12.36 -4.51 -16.04
N ASP A 647 -12.22 -4.96 -14.78
CA ASP A 647 -11.05 -5.75 -14.35
C ASP A 647 -11.09 -7.19 -14.87
N PHE A 648 -12.27 -7.70 -15.23
CA PHE A 648 -12.44 -9.07 -15.72
C PHE A 648 -12.33 -9.12 -17.24
N GLU A 649 -11.73 -10.17 -17.77
CA GLU A 649 -11.65 -10.44 -19.20
C GLU A 649 -13.04 -10.69 -19.80
N ALA A 650 -13.21 -10.43 -21.09
CA ALA A 650 -14.42 -10.82 -21.82
C ALA A 650 -14.51 -12.36 -21.93
N GLU A 651 -15.69 -12.93 -21.72
CA GLU A 651 -15.89 -14.40 -21.79
C GLU A 651 -15.89 -14.88 -23.24
N ASN A 652 -14.81 -15.55 -23.64
CA ASN A 652 -14.60 -16.15 -24.97
C ASN A 652 -14.37 -17.68 -24.88
N GLY A 653 -14.82 -18.31 -23.79
CA GLY A 653 -14.63 -19.75 -23.56
C GLY A 653 -13.23 -20.14 -23.09
N GLN A 654 -12.49 -19.21 -22.48
CA GLN A 654 -11.17 -19.48 -21.92
C GLN A 654 -11.25 -20.57 -20.84
N LEU A 655 -10.35 -21.53 -20.86
CA LEU A 655 -10.34 -22.56 -19.82
C LEU A 655 -9.64 -22.04 -18.55
N ASP A 656 -8.55 -21.28 -18.68
CA ASP A 656 -7.74 -20.79 -17.55
C ASP A 656 -7.15 -19.39 -17.83
N GLY A 657 -6.49 -18.80 -16.84
CA GLY A 657 -5.68 -17.59 -17.03
C GLY A 657 -6.47 -16.28 -16.95
N THR A 658 -7.65 -16.29 -16.32
CA THR A 658 -8.51 -15.10 -16.16
C THR A 658 -8.67 -14.73 -14.68
N LEU A 659 -9.12 -13.50 -14.42
CA LEU A 659 -9.36 -13.01 -13.07
C LEU A 659 -10.37 -13.84 -12.28
N ALA A 660 -11.38 -14.40 -12.95
CA ALA A 660 -12.32 -15.31 -12.33
C ALA A 660 -11.63 -16.57 -11.77
N HIS A 661 -10.72 -17.17 -12.53
CA HIS A 661 -9.97 -18.35 -12.10
C HIS A 661 -9.00 -18.03 -10.96
N ALA A 662 -8.33 -16.87 -11.00
CA ALA A 662 -7.50 -16.44 -9.87
C ALA A 662 -8.33 -16.24 -8.60
N LEU A 663 -9.49 -15.56 -8.70
CA LEU A 663 -10.34 -15.24 -7.56
C LEU A 663 -10.96 -16.47 -6.88
N GLU A 664 -11.27 -17.53 -7.63
CA GLU A 664 -11.70 -18.82 -7.06
C GLU A 664 -10.73 -19.30 -5.96
N ARG A 665 -9.42 -19.12 -6.16
CA ARG A 665 -8.39 -19.52 -5.19
C ARG A 665 -8.22 -18.47 -4.08
N VAL A 666 -8.35 -17.19 -4.43
CA VAL A 666 -8.23 -16.07 -3.47
C VAL A 666 -9.33 -16.09 -2.41
N ILE A 667 -10.48 -16.72 -2.66
CA ILE A 667 -11.52 -16.95 -1.64
C ILE A 667 -10.95 -17.63 -0.38
N ALA A 668 -10.14 -18.67 -0.54
CA ALA A 668 -9.52 -19.36 0.59
C ALA A 668 -8.44 -18.51 1.27
N ILE A 669 -7.71 -17.69 0.50
CA ILE A 669 -6.71 -16.75 1.00
C ILE A 669 -7.38 -15.67 1.86
N ALA A 670 -8.53 -15.15 1.41
CA ALA A 670 -9.32 -14.18 2.17
C ALA A 670 -9.77 -14.74 3.52
N ALA A 671 -10.30 -15.97 3.55
CA ALA A 671 -10.66 -16.63 4.81
C ALA A 671 -9.43 -16.83 5.71
N HIS A 672 -8.32 -17.32 5.14
CA HIS A 672 -7.06 -17.51 5.87
C HIS A 672 -6.54 -16.20 6.48
N ARG A 673 -6.66 -15.07 5.77
CA ARG A 673 -6.20 -13.77 6.26
C ARG A 673 -6.88 -13.34 7.57
N LEU A 674 -8.11 -13.77 7.80
CA LEU A 674 -8.86 -13.54 9.04
C LEU A 674 -8.74 -14.72 10.03
N ASN A 675 -7.70 -15.54 9.89
CA ASN A 675 -7.43 -16.74 10.69
C ASN A 675 -8.58 -17.76 10.64
N TYR A 676 -9.28 -17.89 9.50
CA TYR A 676 -10.22 -18.98 9.28
C TYR A 676 -9.57 -20.14 8.52
N GLN A 677 -10.09 -21.34 8.76
CA GLN A 677 -9.76 -22.55 8.03
C GLN A 677 -10.82 -22.84 6.97
N THR A 678 -10.37 -23.49 5.89
CA THR A 678 -11.23 -24.14 4.90
C THR A 678 -11.17 -25.64 5.15
N ARG A 679 -12.32 -26.27 5.38
CA ARG A 679 -12.46 -27.72 5.66
C ARG A 679 -13.48 -28.36 4.73
N THR A 680 -13.46 -29.69 4.60
CA THR A 680 -14.57 -30.43 3.98
C THR A 680 -15.77 -30.52 4.93
N LEU A 681 -16.93 -30.99 4.44
CA LEU A 681 -18.12 -31.23 5.26
C LEU A 681 -17.87 -32.23 6.40
N SER A 682 -17.02 -33.23 6.20
CA SER A 682 -16.56 -34.15 7.27
C SER A 682 -15.44 -33.57 8.15
N GLY A 683 -15.11 -32.28 7.99
CA GLY A 683 -14.13 -31.59 8.82
C GLY A 683 -12.67 -31.83 8.45
N LYS A 684 -12.38 -32.46 7.30
CA LYS A 684 -11.01 -32.73 6.87
C LYS A 684 -10.36 -31.46 6.32
N THR A 685 -9.11 -31.23 6.70
CA THR A 685 -8.28 -30.14 6.16
C THR A 685 -7.45 -30.58 4.96
N SER A 686 -7.36 -31.89 4.67
CA SER A 686 -6.64 -32.46 3.53
C SER A 686 -7.36 -33.67 2.97
N ILE A 687 -7.43 -33.78 1.65
CA ILE A 687 -7.72 -35.05 0.99
C ILE A 687 -6.38 -35.62 0.53
N HIS A 688 -6.02 -36.82 1.00
CA HIS A 688 -4.91 -37.57 0.41
C HIS A 688 -5.26 -37.86 -1.06
N TYR A 689 -4.76 -37.03 -1.99
CA TYR A 689 -4.74 -37.37 -3.39
C TYR A 689 -3.63 -38.39 -3.63
N THR A 690 -3.97 -39.68 -3.56
CA THR A 690 -3.09 -40.77 -3.98
C THR A 690 -2.68 -40.57 -5.44
N HIS A 691 -1.42 -40.84 -5.73
CA HIS A 691 -0.58 -40.37 -6.84
C HIS A 691 -1.00 -40.78 -8.28
N ALA A 692 -2.23 -41.24 -8.54
CA ALA A 692 -2.59 -41.94 -9.78
C ALA A 692 -3.30 -41.10 -10.87
N ASP A 693 -3.94 -39.95 -10.57
CA ASP A 693 -4.81 -39.28 -11.55
C ASP A 693 -4.27 -37.97 -12.16
N ALA A 694 -2.99 -37.67 -11.97
CA ALA A 694 -2.33 -36.54 -12.65
C ALA A 694 -1.94 -36.87 -14.11
N THR A 695 -2.00 -38.14 -14.53
CA THR A 695 -1.66 -38.60 -15.89
C THR A 695 -2.87 -39.04 -16.71
N THR A 696 -4.07 -39.08 -16.15
CA THR A 696 -5.30 -39.50 -16.83
C THR A 696 -6.28 -38.33 -16.95
N GLY A 697 -6.09 -37.46 -17.94
CA GLY A 697 -7.13 -36.65 -18.64
C GLY A 697 -8.05 -35.69 -17.85
N ALA A 698 -8.45 -35.98 -16.62
CA ALA A 698 -9.38 -35.24 -15.79
C ALA A 698 -8.78 -33.89 -15.34
N ALA A 699 -7.47 -33.83 -15.10
CA ALA A 699 -6.77 -32.61 -14.73
C ALA A 699 -6.77 -31.52 -15.82
N LYS A 700 -7.03 -31.87 -17.09
CA LYS A 700 -7.13 -30.89 -18.20
C LYS A 700 -8.50 -30.21 -18.32
N HIS A 701 -9.51 -30.66 -17.56
CA HIS A 701 -10.90 -30.21 -17.70
C HIS A 701 -11.47 -29.49 -16.47
N PHE A 702 -10.63 -29.14 -15.49
CA PHE A 702 -11.01 -28.33 -14.33
C PHE A 702 -11.05 -26.82 -14.62
N LEU A 703 -10.96 -26.45 -15.89
CA LEU A 703 -10.74 -25.13 -16.42
C LEU A 703 -11.67 -24.95 -17.63
#